data_AF-A0A6N3HXP9-F1
#
_entry.id   AF-A0A6N3HXP9-F1
#
_cell.length_a   1.000
_cell.length_b   1.000
_cell.length_c   1.000
_cell.angle_alpha   90.00
_cell.angle_beta   90.00
_cell.angle_gamma   90.00
#
_symmetry.space_group_name_H-M   'P 1'
#
loop_
_entity.id
_entity.type
_entity.pdbx_description
1 polymer ?
#
loop_
_entity_poly.entity_id
_entity_poly.type
_entity_poly.pdbx_seq_one_letter_code
_entity_poly.pdbx_strand_id
1 'polypeptide(L)'
;MKIEQALHGYYEGHKLLASSVETFSQTDRRKMSILSDWDEYVPDQEDSSYLTCYPLPNSPYYVVAKTWYASEMKRPGCVWTHSLLFNFSEITSFFDFLSLLSLFVRPKKDDYEQYSKTIKITGVTKREIISDEYVEMPSLDFWISKLYDCNEPLVLTYQGDSLKGQQFLLSLMNHIPQAMIRGMSFCSGTGRLRKFDNEVFDFQMTSEVRRNIPNISGKINAKIKVDSWFATITDSVLHNQIDIPMLIYRFKEDIGTRVDALAVVVMVYTLLDRLKQPGKENVQKFVLSLRMMATVFPKPEDGERFKTVILSENVTKYFFGEDFFVYQMAVNPFWRSYNYEIFNYEERVRRFVTSEEVHRYAPLMNDILKAQTDNPYAKETLLQTIREYNDGEARLIFEKYWDYYYFLIKNDSRMLNHKVWITAEKEKFIKLLQVFVNNTPERFDYWELLLSTLLWEDITVNSNIINLVGTHIPSIVNEILNRISYGYYVRDIWKEYCKAHNREMLVWMKEKLSLNKEIVRLVMDTFDPSSDIVRQSEPAVWNCMLSVDLDNGMILEYSTFMFVLSYNLPRSDYSFAYYQHSFLPIYEATLADRIDDFWPQIGPLCPKPFLGWEWDRCEMLRKGFAERVFNENRGPKIAKNFTTKSSLNKKLYKLAEKKYRNA
;
A
#
# COMPACT_ATOMS: atom_id res chain seq x y z
N MET A 1 3.31 -18.83 -43.52
CA MET A 1 4.78 -19.04 -43.48
C MET A 1 5.22 -19.61 -44.82
N LYS A 2 6.37 -19.21 -45.35
CA LYS A 2 6.97 -19.85 -46.52
C LYS A 2 8.05 -20.83 -46.08
N ILE A 3 8.11 -21.97 -46.75
CA ILE A 3 9.21 -22.92 -46.65
C ILE A 3 9.80 -23.07 -48.04
N GLU A 4 11.08 -22.74 -48.16
CA GLU A 4 11.85 -23.03 -49.36
C GLU A 4 12.32 -24.49 -49.31
N GLN A 5 12.59 -25.07 -50.48
CA GLN A 5 13.04 -26.44 -50.59
C GLN A 5 14.21 -26.60 -51.54
N ALA A 6 14.98 -27.66 -51.32
CA ALA A 6 16.08 -28.05 -52.16
C ALA A 6 16.20 -29.57 -52.20
N LEU A 7 16.46 -30.11 -53.38
CA LEU A 7 16.74 -31.53 -53.60
C LEU A 7 18.20 -31.71 -53.96
N HIS A 8 18.90 -32.53 -53.17
CA HIS A 8 20.22 -33.06 -53.52
C HIS A 8 20.13 -34.54 -53.88
N GLY A 9 20.95 -34.95 -54.84
CA GLY A 9 21.04 -36.33 -55.28
C GLY A 9 22.04 -36.48 -56.41
N TYR A 10 21.93 -37.58 -57.17
CA TYR A 10 23.00 -38.01 -58.07
C TYR A 10 22.67 -37.77 -59.56
N TYR A 11 23.39 -36.85 -60.19
CA TYR A 11 23.48 -36.69 -61.66
C TYR A 11 24.92 -36.31 -62.00
N GLU A 12 25.71 -37.32 -62.39
CA GLU A 12 27.19 -37.24 -62.57
C GLU A 12 27.97 -36.87 -61.29
N GLY A 13 27.48 -37.36 -60.15
CA GLY A 13 27.97 -37.01 -58.82
C GLY A 13 26.85 -36.44 -57.96
N HIS A 14 27.10 -36.34 -56.66
CA HIS A 14 26.12 -35.78 -55.75
C HIS A 14 26.12 -34.25 -55.84
N LYS A 15 24.96 -33.68 -56.19
CA LYS A 15 24.80 -32.23 -56.39
C LYS A 15 23.37 -31.78 -56.10
N LEU A 16 23.19 -30.47 -56.04
CA LEU A 16 21.88 -29.83 -56.03
C LEU A 16 21.19 -30.03 -57.39
N LEU A 17 20.01 -30.64 -57.38
CA LEU A 17 19.22 -30.97 -58.59
C LEU A 17 18.07 -30.00 -58.83
N ALA A 18 17.42 -29.54 -57.75
CA ALA A 18 16.32 -28.59 -57.81
C ALA A 18 16.30 -27.76 -56.53
N SER A 19 15.89 -26.50 -56.62
CA SER A 19 15.67 -25.65 -55.46
C SER A 19 14.69 -24.53 -55.78
N SER A 20 13.87 -24.16 -54.79
CA SER A 20 13.03 -22.96 -54.86
C SER A 20 13.79 -21.69 -54.49
N VAL A 21 15.01 -21.79 -53.93
CA VAL A 21 15.90 -20.66 -53.69
C VAL A 21 16.69 -20.38 -54.97
N GLU A 22 16.60 -19.15 -55.48
CA GLU A 22 17.23 -18.76 -56.74
C GLU A 22 18.76 -18.89 -56.71
N THR A 23 19.41 -18.45 -55.63
CA THR A 23 20.87 -18.48 -55.51
C THR A 23 21.30 -18.62 -54.06
N PHE A 24 22.13 -19.62 -53.78
CA PHE A 24 22.83 -19.77 -52.52
C PHE A 24 24.23 -19.16 -52.60
N SER A 25 24.72 -18.62 -51.48
CA SER A 25 26.13 -18.26 -51.36
C SER A 25 27.03 -19.50 -51.54
N GLN A 26 28.29 -19.30 -51.92
CA GLN A 26 29.23 -20.41 -52.10
C GLN A 26 29.42 -21.22 -50.79
N THR A 27 29.48 -20.54 -49.65
CA THR A 27 29.60 -21.17 -48.32
C THR A 27 28.38 -22.00 -47.98
N ASP A 28 27.17 -21.47 -48.18
CA ASP A 28 25.93 -22.20 -47.90
C ASP A 28 25.79 -23.42 -48.82
N ARG A 29 26.10 -23.25 -50.11
CA ARG A 29 26.08 -24.35 -51.09
C ARG A 29 27.07 -25.44 -50.73
N ARG A 30 28.29 -25.09 -50.28
CA ARG A 30 29.29 -26.06 -49.78
C ARG A 30 28.76 -26.81 -48.56
N LYS A 31 28.19 -26.09 -47.59
CA LYS A 31 27.64 -26.69 -46.36
C LYS A 31 26.50 -27.67 -46.67
N MET A 32 25.52 -27.25 -47.48
CA MET A 32 24.41 -28.11 -47.88
C MET A 32 24.90 -29.33 -48.66
N SER A 33 25.81 -29.15 -49.62
CA SER A 33 26.34 -30.25 -50.42
C SER A 33 27.05 -31.32 -49.57
N ILE A 34 27.86 -30.92 -48.58
CA ILE A 34 28.55 -31.85 -47.68
C ILE A 34 27.55 -32.56 -46.77
N LEU A 35 26.60 -31.81 -46.20
CA LEU A 35 25.66 -32.34 -45.23
C LEU A 35 24.49 -33.11 -45.87
N SER A 36 24.38 -33.16 -47.20
CA SER A 36 23.36 -33.94 -47.91
C SER A 36 23.86 -35.24 -48.55
N ASP A 37 25.18 -35.47 -48.60
CA ASP A 37 25.80 -36.61 -49.33
C ASP A 37 26.23 -37.79 -48.45
N TRP A 38 25.57 -38.01 -47.31
CA TRP A 38 26.11 -38.92 -46.31
C TRP A 38 25.45 -40.31 -46.35
N ASP A 39 26.29 -41.36 -46.46
CA ASP A 39 25.94 -42.73 -46.84
C ASP A 39 26.05 -43.78 -45.72
N GLU A 40 26.44 -43.42 -44.48
CA GLU A 40 26.80 -44.39 -43.44
C GLU A 40 25.72 -44.70 -42.36
N TYR A 41 24.42 -44.45 -42.59
CA TYR A 41 23.36 -44.77 -41.62
C TYR A 41 22.48 -45.95 -42.05
N VAL A 42 22.76 -47.17 -41.59
CA VAL A 42 22.00 -48.38 -41.99
C VAL A 42 21.18 -48.97 -40.84
N PRO A 43 19.92 -48.54 -40.61
CA PRO A 43 18.94 -49.35 -39.88
C PRO A 43 18.29 -50.34 -40.85
N ASP A 44 18.16 -51.60 -40.45
CA ASP A 44 17.67 -52.73 -41.26
C ASP A 44 16.12 -52.75 -41.31
N GLN A 45 15.49 -51.64 -41.72
CA GLN A 45 14.03 -51.41 -41.64
C GLN A 45 13.43 -50.69 -42.87
N GLU A 46 12.11 -50.79 -43.04
CA GLU A 46 11.35 -50.26 -44.19
C GLU A 46 11.52 -48.73 -44.43
N ASP A 47 11.70 -47.89 -43.40
CA ASP A 47 12.04 -46.46 -43.53
C ASP A 47 13.49 -46.18 -43.08
N SER A 48 14.45 -46.57 -43.91
CA SER A 48 15.88 -46.27 -43.73
C SER A 48 16.20 -44.81 -44.09
N SER A 49 15.74 -43.87 -43.27
CA SER A 49 15.95 -42.43 -43.44
C SER A 49 16.37 -41.75 -42.14
N TYR A 50 16.95 -40.55 -42.23
CA TYR A 50 17.32 -39.75 -41.08
C TYR A 50 17.17 -38.25 -41.35
N LEU A 51 17.09 -37.46 -40.27
CA LEU A 51 17.04 -36.01 -40.30
C LEU A 51 18.39 -35.39 -39.95
N THR A 52 18.73 -34.31 -40.64
CA THR A 52 19.81 -33.39 -40.28
C THR A 52 19.27 -31.97 -40.22
N CYS A 53 19.59 -31.27 -39.14
CA CYS A 53 19.13 -29.91 -38.88
C CYS A 53 20.34 -29.01 -38.66
N TYR A 54 20.42 -27.85 -39.32
CA TYR A 54 21.55 -26.93 -39.17
C TYR A 54 21.25 -25.53 -39.73
N PRO A 55 21.88 -24.47 -39.19
CA PRO A 55 21.79 -23.13 -39.77
C PRO A 55 22.70 -22.97 -40.99
N LEU A 56 22.27 -22.15 -41.95
CA LEU A 56 23.15 -21.66 -43.01
C LEU A 56 23.91 -20.40 -42.54
N PRO A 57 25.23 -20.32 -42.74
CA PRO A 57 26.03 -19.21 -42.24
C PRO A 57 25.74 -17.86 -42.91
N ASN A 58 25.42 -17.86 -44.22
CA ASN A 58 25.27 -16.63 -45.00
C ASN A 58 23.83 -16.37 -45.47
N SER A 59 22.89 -17.21 -45.08
CA SER A 59 21.47 -17.09 -45.42
C SER A 59 20.63 -17.12 -44.14
N PRO A 60 19.44 -16.51 -44.10
CA PRO A 60 18.58 -16.52 -42.91
C PRO A 60 17.89 -17.87 -42.67
N TYR A 61 18.23 -18.90 -43.46
CA TYR A 61 17.56 -20.18 -43.45
C TYR A 61 18.15 -21.11 -42.40
N TYR A 62 17.26 -21.73 -41.64
CA TYR A 62 17.52 -22.94 -40.91
C TYR A 62 17.07 -24.13 -41.76
N VAL A 63 17.93 -25.13 -41.91
CA VAL A 63 17.68 -26.30 -42.75
C VAL A 63 17.23 -27.45 -41.87
N VAL A 64 16.14 -28.12 -42.25
CA VAL A 64 15.77 -29.45 -41.77
C VAL A 64 15.70 -30.34 -43.00
N ALA A 65 16.62 -31.30 -43.10
CA ALA A 65 16.77 -32.15 -44.28
C ALA A 65 16.53 -33.62 -43.94
N LYS A 66 15.69 -34.28 -44.73
CA LYS A 66 15.46 -35.73 -44.67
C LYS A 66 16.24 -36.42 -45.78
N THR A 67 17.02 -37.42 -45.39
CA THR A 67 17.88 -38.20 -46.29
C THR A 67 17.36 -39.63 -46.34
N TRP A 68 17.21 -40.18 -47.55
CA TRP A 68 16.86 -41.58 -47.81
C TRP A 68 17.94 -42.25 -48.64
N TYR A 69 18.14 -43.55 -48.47
CA TYR A 69 18.87 -44.33 -49.47
C TYR A 69 18.13 -44.37 -50.81
N ALA A 70 18.91 -44.20 -51.88
CA ALA A 70 18.47 -44.31 -53.26
C ALA A 70 18.82 -45.70 -53.79
N SER A 71 18.18 -46.74 -53.25
CA SER A 71 18.44 -48.15 -53.61
C SER A 71 18.16 -48.47 -55.08
N GLU A 72 17.35 -47.65 -55.75
CA GLU A 72 17.11 -47.71 -57.19
C GLU A 72 18.31 -47.28 -58.06
N MET A 73 19.34 -46.65 -57.47
CA MET A 73 20.52 -46.19 -58.21
C MET A 73 21.55 -47.32 -58.34
N LYS A 74 22.22 -47.38 -59.51
CA LYS A 74 23.21 -48.43 -59.80
C LYS A 74 24.43 -48.42 -58.88
N ARG A 75 24.77 -47.27 -58.30
CA ARG A 75 25.94 -47.10 -57.44
C ARG A 75 25.50 -47.29 -55.98
N PRO A 76 26.11 -48.23 -55.23
CA PRO A 76 25.88 -48.38 -53.79
C PRO A 76 26.23 -47.09 -53.04
N GLY A 77 25.47 -46.80 -51.98
CA GLY A 77 25.69 -45.61 -51.13
C GLY A 77 25.03 -44.33 -51.66
N CYS A 78 24.37 -44.35 -52.81
CA CYS A 78 23.62 -43.18 -53.28
C CYS A 78 22.45 -42.85 -52.34
N VAL A 79 22.25 -41.55 -52.11
CA VAL A 79 21.18 -41.00 -51.29
C VAL A 79 20.40 -39.91 -52.02
N TRP A 80 19.18 -39.71 -51.56
CA TRP A 80 18.35 -38.56 -51.86
C TRP A 80 18.21 -37.71 -50.62
N THR A 81 18.39 -36.40 -50.74
CA THR A 81 18.21 -35.48 -49.61
C THR A 81 17.27 -34.35 -49.99
N HIS A 82 16.10 -34.33 -49.34
CA HIS A 82 15.16 -33.22 -49.44
C HIS A 82 15.38 -32.29 -48.24
N SER A 83 15.77 -31.06 -48.51
CA SER A 83 15.96 -30.01 -47.52
C SER A 83 14.78 -29.07 -47.50
N LEU A 84 14.19 -28.86 -46.34
CA LEU A 84 13.24 -27.79 -46.05
C LEU A 84 14.00 -26.66 -45.38
N LEU A 85 13.85 -25.44 -45.90
CA LEU A 85 14.55 -24.25 -45.47
C LEU A 85 13.52 -23.21 -45.05
N PHE A 86 13.57 -22.75 -43.80
CA PHE A 86 12.67 -21.70 -43.33
C PHE A 86 13.45 -20.62 -42.59
N ASN A 87 12.97 -19.39 -42.75
CA ASN A 87 13.46 -18.25 -42.02
C ASN A 87 12.63 -18.09 -40.75
N PHE A 88 13.30 -18.19 -39.61
CA PHE A 88 12.71 -18.05 -38.29
C PHE A 88 11.98 -16.69 -38.07
N SER A 89 12.35 -15.63 -38.80
CA SER A 89 11.64 -14.35 -38.74
C SER A 89 10.25 -14.39 -39.41
N GLU A 90 9.96 -15.38 -40.25
CA GLU A 90 8.64 -15.57 -40.87
C GLU A 90 7.68 -16.42 -40.02
N ILE A 91 8.15 -16.93 -38.88
CA ILE A 91 7.32 -17.68 -37.93
C ILE A 91 6.60 -16.67 -37.03
N THR A 92 5.36 -16.35 -37.40
CA THR A 92 4.49 -15.40 -36.67
C THR A 92 3.58 -16.07 -35.64
N SER A 93 3.32 -17.37 -35.76
CA SER A 93 2.58 -18.20 -34.81
C SER A 93 3.38 -19.45 -34.42
N PHE A 94 2.96 -20.14 -33.36
CA PHE A 94 3.60 -21.41 -32.97
C PHE A 94 3.65 -22.36 -34.18
N PHE A 95 4.82 -22.93 -34.42
CA PHE A 95 5.10 -23.86 -35.51
C PHE A 95 5.58 -25.17 -34.91
N ASP A 96 4.82 -26.24 -35.13
CA ASP A 96 5.17 -27.58 -34.67
C ASP A 96 6.16 -28.24 -35.65
N PHE A 97 7.40 -28.46 -35.21
CA PHE A 97 8.44 -29.12 -35.99
C PHE A 97 8.05 -30.53 -36.43
N LEU A 98 7.23 -31.28 -35.67
CA LEU A 98 6.76 -32.61 -36.08
C LEU A 98 5.95 -32.56 -37.38
N SER A 99 5.31 -31.43 -37.65
CA SER A 99 4.54 -31.26 -38.89
C SER A 99 5.40 -31.24 -40.15
N LEU A 100 6.71 -31.02 -40.03
CA LEU A 100 7.64 -31.09 -41.17
C LEU A 100 7.69 -32.50 -41.79
N LEU A 101 7.41 -33.55 -41.02
CA LEU A 101 7.44 -34.93 -41.53
C LEU A 101 6.53 -35.14 -42.74
N SER A 102 5.32 -34.57 -42.70
CA SER A 102 4.34 -34.68 -43.79
C SER A 102 4.71 -33.87 -45.04
N LEU A 103 5.71 -32.98 -44.94
CA LEU A 103 6.20 -32.17 -46.06
C LEU A 103 7.37 -32.83 -46.80
N PHE A 104 8.02 -33.83 -46.19
CA PHE A 104 9.12 -34.52 -46.83
C PHE A 104 8.62 -35.54 -47.86
N VAL A 105 8.79 -35.21 -49.14
CA VAL A 105 8.51 -36.14 -50.24
C VAL A 105 9.81 -36.82 -50.69
N ARG A 106 9.86 -38.15 -50.66
CA ARG A 106 10.97 -38.93 -51.26
C ARG A 106 10.92 -38.75 -52.78
N PRO A 107 12.00 -38.27 -53.42
CA PRO A 107 12.00 -37.99 -54.86
C PRO A 107 11.89 -39.27 -55.67
N LYS A 108 11.32 -39.13 -56.87
CA LYS A 108 11.43 -40.12 -57.94
C LYS A 108 12.46 -39.60 -58.94
N LYS A 109 13.27 -40.50 -59.48
CA LYS A 109 14.29 -40.12 -60.47
C LYS A 109 13.65 -39.38 -61.65
N ASP A 110 14.28 -38.30 -62.08
CA ASP A 110 13.86 -37.41 -63.17
C ASP A 110 12.52 -36.65 -62.94
N ASP A 111 11.98 -36.66 -61.72
CA ASP A 111 10.77 -35.92 -61.32
C ASP A 111 11.08 -34.95 -60.16
N TYR A 112 11.56 -33.75 -60.52
CA TYR A 112 12.10 -32.79 -59.55
C TYR A 112 11.38 -31.43 -59.49
N GLU A 113 10.38 -31.20 -60.34
CA GLU A 113 9.76 -29.87 -60.52
C GLU A 113 9.16 -29.33 -59.21
N GLN A 114 8.61 -30.22 -58.37
CA GLN A 114 8.02 -29.83 -57.08
C GLN A 114 9.02 -29.14 -56.15
N TYR A 115 10.30 -29.55 -56.17
CA TYR A 115 11.34 -29.03 -55.28
C TYR A 115 11.83 -27.63 -55.68
N SER A 116 11.43 -27.15 -56.86
CA SER A 116 11.70 -25.78 -57.30
C SER A 116 10.60 -24.79 -56.91
N LYS A 117 9.56 -25.23 -56.20
CA LYS A 117 8.41 -24.39 -55.79
C LYS A 117 8.45 -24.11 -54.31
N THR A 118 8.25 -22.86 -53.88
CA THR A 118 8.10 -22.53 -52.45
C THR A 118 6.83 -23.17 -51.87
N ILE A 119 6.93 -23.83 -50.72
CA ILE A 119 5.78 -24.38 -49.99
C ILE A 119 5.16 -23.24 -49.16
N LYS A 120 3.87 -22.97 -49.37
CA LYS A 120 3.10 -22.01 -48.56
C LYS A 120 2.30 -22.77 -47.51
N ILE A 121 2.62 -22.57 -46.23
CA ILE A 121 1.81 -23.10 -45.13
C ILE A 121 0.76 -22.06 -44.75
N THR A 122 -0.50 -22.41 -44.98
CA THR A 122 -1.70 -21.66 -44.59
C THR A 122 -2.47 -22.46 -43.54
N GLY A 123 -2.39 -22.06 -42.27
CA GLY A 123 -3.11 -22.70 -41.17
C GLY A 123 -2.31 -23.77 -40.41
N VAL A 124 -3.00 -24.52 -39.56
CA VAL A 124 -2.42 -25.57 -38.72
C VAL A 124 -2.10 -26.78 -39.60
N THR A 125 -0.82 -27.09 -39.76
CA THR A 125 -0.36 -28.26 -40.51
C THR A 125 -0.85 -29.54 -39.82
N LYS A 126 -1.35 -30.51 -40.60
CA LYS A 126 -1.84 -31.78 -40.07
C LYS A 126 -0.69 -32.54 -39.42
N ARG A 127 -0.84 -32.92 -38.14
CA ARG A 127 0.15 -33.70 -37.40
C ARG A 127 0.01 -35.16 -37.81
N GLU A 128 1.03 -35.74 -38.41
CA GLU A 128 1.11 -37.19 -38.59
C GLU A 128 1.58 -37.82 -37.28
N ILE A 129 0.64 -37.97 -36.33
CA ILE A 129 0.89 -38.75 -35.12
C ILE A 129 0.68 -40.21 -35.51
N ILE A 130 1.76 -40.90 -35.86
CA ILE A 130 1.75 -42.36 -35.89
C ILE A 130 1.96 -42.78 -34.43
N SER A 131 0.86 -43.09 -33.74
CA SER A 131 0.90 -43.36 -32.31
C SER A 131 1.60 -44.69 -32.03
N ASP A 132 2.69 -44.61 -31.28
CA ASP A 132 2.97 -45.39 -30.08
C ASP A 132 3.70 -44.42 -29.14
N GLU A 133 3.39 -44.42 -27.84
CA GLU A 133 4.17 -43.68 -26.84
C GLU A 133 5.68 -43.99 -27.03
N TYR A 134 6.56 -42.97 -26.91
CA TYR A 134 7.99 -43.27 -26.91
C TYR A 134 8.28 -44.24 -25.76
N VAL A 135 9.22 -45.16 -25.97
CA VAL A 135 9.69 -46.07 -24.92
C VAL A 135 10.10 -45.25 -23.70
N GLU A 136 9.79 -45.70 -22.49
CA GLU A 136 10.26 -45.04 -21.26
C GLU A 136 11.78 -44.81 -21.32
N MET A 137 12.19 -43.54 -21.28
CA MET A 137 13.59 -43.12 -21.26
C MET A 137 13.91 -42.57 -19.86
N PRO A 138 14.30 -43.42 -18.90
CA PRO A 138 14.31 -43.09 -17.46
C PRO A 138 15.36 -42.05 -17.03
N SER A 139 16.24 -41.63 -17.92
CA SER A 139 17.28 -40.60 -17.65
C SER A 139 17.27 -39.49 -18.69
N LEU A 140 16.15 -39.31 -19.40
CA LEU A 140 16.02 -38.29 -20.44
C LEU A 140 16.06 -36.87 -19.86
N ASP A 141 15.55 -36.64 -18.66
CA ASP A 141 15.68 -35.37 -17.95
C ASP A 141 17.15 -34.95 -17.76
N PHE A 142 18.02 -35.90 -17.40
CA PHE A 142 19.46 -35.67 -17.32
C PHE A 142 20.06 -35.34 -18.69
N TRP A 143 19.73 -36.11 -19.74
CA TRP A 143 20.27 -35.84 -21.07
C TRP A 143 19.81 -34.51 -21.64
N ILE A 144 18.54 -34.16 -21.45
CA ILE A 144 18.01 -32.85 -21.81
C ILE A 144 18.75 -31.75 -21.03
N SER A 145 19.03 -31.94 -19.73
CA SER A 145 19.81 -30.95 -18.97
C SER A 145 21.20 -30.71 -19.58
N LYS A 146 21.87 -31.78 -20.05
CA LYS A 146 23.18 -31.69 -20.73
C LYS A 146 23.11 -30.97 -22.07
N LEU A 147 22.01 -31.12 -22.80
CA LEU A 147 21.78 -30.38 -24.04
C LEU A 147 21.71 -28.87 -23.79
N TYR A 148 21.01 -28.46 -22.73
CA TYR A 148 20.88 -27.04 -22.36
C TYR A 148 22.14 -26.44 -21.72
N ASP A 149 23.01 -27.25 -21.12
CA ASP A 149 24.30 -26.79 -20.63
C ASP A 149 25.20 -26.26 -21.77
N CYS A 150 24.99 -26.75 -23.00
CA CYS A 150 25.73 -26.38 -24.23
C CYS A 150 27.28 -26.43 -24.12
N ASN A 151 27.82 -27.12 -23.12
CA ASN A 151 29.27 -27.22 -22.91
C ASN A 151 29.94 -28.22 -23.86
N GLU A 152 29.21 -29.28 -24.21
CA GLU A 152 29.72 -30.37 -25.06
C GLU A 152 28.59 -30.90 -25.97
N PRO A 153 28.92 -31.37 -27.19
CA PRO A 153 27.99 -32.08 -28.06
C PRO A 153 27.36 -33.31 -27.37
N LEU A 154 26.03 -33.41 -27.42
CA LEU A 154 25.29 -34.53 -26.84
C LEU A 154 25.12 -35.66 -27.87
N VAL A 155 25.81 -36.78 -27.63
CA VAL A 155 25.75 -37.98 -28.48
C VAL A 155 25.10 -39.12 -27.71
N LEU A 156 23.99 -39.63 -28.22
CA LEU A 156 23.26 -40.73 -27.60
C LEU A 156 23.15 -41.92 -28.57
N THR A 157 23.34 -43.13 -28.06
CA THR A 157 23.05 -44.35 -28.82
C THR A 157 21.53 -44.58 -28.84
N TYR A 158 20.96 -44.84 -30.01
CA TYR A 158 19.56 -45.23 -30.20
C TYR A 158 19.47 -46.35 -31.22
N GLN A 159 18.88 -47.47 -30.80
CA GLN A 159 18.71 -48.67 -31.63
C GLN A 159 17.23 -48.94 -31.96
N GLY A 160 16.36 -47.93 -31.81
CA GLY A 160 14.94 -48.05 -32.12
C GLY A 160 14.63 -47.78 -33.59
N ASP A 161 13.34 -47.71 -33.91
CA ASP A 161 12.82 -47.39 -35.24
C ASP A 161 13.26 -46.00 -35.71
N SER A 162 13.71 -45.90 -36.97
CA SER A 162 14.31 -44.66 -37.48
C SER A 162 13.30 -43.50 -37.52
N LEU A 163 12.04 -43.77 -37.84
CA LEU A 163 10.99 -42.76 -37.87
C LEU A 163 10.67 -42.26 -36.46
N LYS A 164 10.63 -43.16 -35.46
CA LYS A 164 10.50 -42.77 -34.04
C LYS A 164 11.67 -41.89 -33.58
N GLY A 165 12.90 -42.16 -34.01
CA GLY A 165 14.06 -41.29 -33.74
C GLY A 165 13.93 -39.89 -34.38
N GLN A 166 13.41 -39.81 -35.60
CA GLN A 166 13.12 -38.54 -36.29
C GLN A 166 12.03 -37.75 -35.57
N GLN A 167 10.94 -38.41 -35.17
CA GLN A 167 9.86 -37.80 -34.39
C GLN A 167 10.37 -37.28 -33.05
N PHE A 168 11.17 -38.09 -32.34
CA PHE A 168 11.76 -37.68 -31.06
C PHE A 168 12.58 -36.40 -31.22
N LEU A 169 13.45 -36.34 -32.23
CA LEU A 169 14.27 -35.16 -32.49
C LEU A 169 13.41 -33.92 -32.75
N LEU A 170 12.39 -34.02 -33.61
CA LEU A 170 11.52 -32.88 -33.93
C LEU A 170 10.66 -32.46 -32.71
N SER A 171 10.21 -33.42 -31.90
CA SER A 171 9.54 -33.16 -30.63
C SER A 171 10.47 -32.44 -29.66
N LEU A 172 11.72 -32.89 -29.51
CA LEU A 172 12.73 -32.22 -28.69
C LEU A 172 12.98 -30.80 -29.17
N MET A 173 13.09 -30.57 -30.49
CA MET A 173 13.25 -29.24 -31.07
C MET A 173 12.09 -28.30 -30.71
N ASN A 174 10.84 -28.77 -30.65
CA ASN A 174 9.71 -27.93 -30.19
C ASN A 174 9.88 -27.38 -28.77
N HIS A 175 10.69 -28.04 -27.94
CA HIS A 175 10.91 -27.66 -26.55
C HIS A 175 12.13 -26.77 -26.35
N ILE A 176 12.91 -26.50 -27.40
CA ILE A 176 14.07 -25.62 -27.33
C ILE A 176 13.64 -24.20 -27.74
N PRO A 177 14.01 -23.14 -27.00
CA PRO A 177 13.73 -21.78 -27.41
C PRO A 177 14.24 -21.46 -28.81
N GLN A 178 13.42 -20.77 -29.60
CA GLN A 178 13.73 -20.46 -31.01
C GLN A 178 15.08 -19.74 -31.17
N ALA A 179 15.45 -18.87 -30.23
CA ALA A 179 16.73 -18.16 -30.25
C ALA A 179 17.93 -19.10 -30.06
N MET A 180 17.79 -20.21 -29.32
CA MET A 180 18.82 -21.23 -29.17
C MET A 180 18.90 -22.12 -30.42
N ILE A 181 17.77 -22.64 -30.92
CA ILE A 181 17.75 -23.54 -32.10
C ILE A 181 18.45 -22.92 -33.31
N ARG A 182 18.32 -21.61 -33.51
CA ARG A 182 18.97 -20.87 -34.61
C ARG A 182 20.48 -21.12 -34.72
N GLY A 183 21.16 -21.41 -33.62
CA GLY A 183 22.60 -21.73 -33.61
C GLY A 183 22.93 -23.21 -33.59
N MET A 184 21.95 -24.08 -33.33
CA MET A 184 22.17 -25.50 -33.03
C MET A 184 22.03 -26.40 -34.25
N SER A 185 22.73 -27.52 -34.22
CA SER A 185 22.77 -28.56 -35.22
C SER A 185 22.39 -29.91 -34.64
N PHE A 186 21.56 -30.66 -35.38
CA PHE A 186 20.97 -31.91 -34.91
C PHE A 186 21.04 -33.02 -35.94
N CYS A 187 21.13 -34.27 -35.49
CA CYS A 187 21.05 -35.44 -36.35
C CYS A 187 20.26 -36.57 -35.69
N SER A 188 19.20 -37.08 -36.33
CA SER A 188 18.35 -38.13 -35.74
C SER A 188 18.90 -39.55 -35.91
N GLY A 189 19.97 -39.72 -36.69
CA GLY A 189 20.52 -41.03 -37.01
C GLY A 189 21.80 -40.90 -37.82
N THR A 190 22.90 -41.44 -37.28
CA THR A 190 24.19 -41.47 -37.97
C THR A 190 25.03 -42.69 -37.56
N GLY A 191 25.78 -43.27 -38.50
CA GLY A 191 26.78 -44.31 -38.19
C GLY A 191 28.02 -43.74 -37.48
N ARG A 192 28.47 -42.54 -37.86
CA ARG A 192 29.62 -41.87 -37.22
C ARG A 192 29.26 -40.47 -36.74
N LEU A 193 30.08 -39.92 -35.85
CA LEU A 193 29.89 -38.55 -35.33
C LEU A 193 29.79 -37.54 -36.47
N ARG A 194 28.62 -36.92 -36.61
CA ARG A 194 28.34 -35.88 -37.59
C ARG A 194 29.08 -34.61 -37.21
N LYS A 195 29.76 -34.02 -38.18
CA LYS A 195 30.53 -32.79 -38.01
C LYS A 195 30.53 -31.93 -39.27
N PHE A 196 30.71 -30.63 -39.10
CA PHE A 196 30.93 -29.68 -40.18
C PHE A 196 32.07 -28.74 -39.83
N ASP A 197 33.05 -28.58 -40.72
CA ASP A 197 34.28 -27.79 -40.47
C ASP A 197 34.92 -28.10 -39.08
N ASN A 198 35.01 -29.41 -38.76
CA ASN A 198 35.51 -29.99 -37.49
C ASN A 198 34.64 -29.79 -36.24
N GLU A 199 33.58 -29.00 -36.30
CA GLU A 199 32.62 -28.87 -35.21
C GLU A 199 31.61 -30.02 -35.24
N VAL A 200 31.46 -30.70 -34.10
CA VAL A 200 30.52 -31.82 -33.93
C VAL A 200 29.12 -31.26 -33.69
N PHE A 201 28.10 -31.95 -34.20
CA PHE A 201 26.72 -31.50 -34.05
C PHE A 201 26.28 -31.49 -32.58
N ASP A 202 25.54 -30.44 -32.18
CA ASP A 202 25.13 -30.19 -30.80
C ASP A 202 24.32 -31.35 -30.19
N PHE A 203 23.48 -31.99 -31.01
CA PHE A 203 22.77 -33.20 -30.63
C PHE A 203 22.79 -34.22 -31.76
N GLN A 204 23.09 -35.48 -31.44
CA GLN A 204 22.99 -36.55 -32.42
C GLN A 204 22.68 -37.91 -31.82
N MET A 205 21.87 -38.67 -32.55
CA MET A 205 21.57 -40.05 -32.26
C MET A 205 22.37 -40.96 -33.19
N THR A 206 23.05 -41.96 -32.62
CA THR A 206 23.84 -42.93 -33.38
C THR A 206 23.32 -44.35 -33.17
N SER A 207 23.33 -45.16 -34.22
CA SER A 207 23.04 -46.60 -34.14
C SER A 207 24.25 -47.41 -33.67
N GLU A 208 25.47 -46.83 -33.69
CA GLU A 208 26.69 -47.51 -33.26
C GLU A 208 26.81 -47.55 -31.74
N VAL A 209 26.82 -48.77 -31.18
CA VAL A 209 27.08 -48.99 -29.76
C VAL A 209 28.58 -48.85 -29.49
N ARG A 210 28.98 -47.80 -28.77
CA ARG A 210 30.37 -47.57 -28.34
C ARG A 210 30.46 -47.48 -26.82
N ARG A 211 31.55 -47.97 -26.21
CA ARG A 211 31.72 -48.04 -24.74
C ARG A 211 31.52 -46.70 -24.01
N ASN A 212 31.81 -45.56 -24.66
CA ASN A 212 31.75 -44.23 -24.05
C ASN A 212 30.54 -43.40 -24.52
N ILE A 213 29.65 -43.96 -25.34
CA ILE A 213 28.44 -43.28 -25.77
C ILE A 213 27.26 -43.86 -24.98
N PRO A 214 26.56 -43.04 -24.18
CA PRO A 214 25.44 -43.51 -23.40
C PRO A 214 24.27 -43.94 -24.30
N ASN A 215 23.49 -44.92 -23.84
CA ASN A 215 22.23 -45.28 -24.49
C ASN A 215 21.12 -44.36 -24.00
N ILE A 216 20.29 -43.83 -24.91
CA ILE A 216 19.16 -42.95 -24.59
C ILE A 216 18.12 -43.63 -23.69
N SER A 217 17.91 -44.95 -23.82
CA SER A 217 17.05 -45.74 -22.92
C SER A 217 17.77 -46.25 -21.67
N GLY A 218 19.07 -45.97 -21.57
CA GLY A 218 19.90 -46.38 -20.45
C GLY A 218 19.54 -45.63 -19.17
N LYS A 219 19.45 -46.36 -18.06
CA LYS A 219 19.29 -45.76 -16.74
C LYS A 219 20.64 -45.32 -16.19
N ILE A 220 20.76 -44.04 -15.84
CA ILE A 220 21.93 -43.51 -15.15
C ILE A 220 21.75 -43.73 -13.65
N ASN A 221 22.77 -44.27 -12.98
CA ASN A 221 22.86 -44.30 -11.51
C ASN A 221 23.19 -42.89 -11.01
N ALA A 222 22.23 -41.98 -11.07
CA ALA A 222 22.48 -40.59 -10.74
C ALA A 222 22.37 -40.35 -9.23
N LYS A 223 23.52 -40.24 -8.57
CA LYS A 223 23.67 -39.38 -7.37
C LYS A 223 23.49 -37.89 -7.72
N ILE A 224 23.48 -37.56 -9.01
CA ILE A 224 23.37 -36.20 -9.54
C ILE A 224 21.89 -35.83 -9.61
N LYS A 225 21.48 -34.85 -8.79
CA LYS A 225 20.12 -34.33 -8.78
C LYS A 225 19.98 -33.28 -9.89
N VAL A 226 19.10 -33.54 -10.85
CA VAL A 226 18.72 -32.58 -11.90
C VAL A 226 17.54 -31.74 -11.40
N ASP A 227 17.46 -30.49 -11.84
CA ASP A 227 16.34 -29.63 -11.48
C ASP A 227 15.02 -30.21 -11.99
N SER A 228 13.98 -30.16 -11.15
CA SER A 228 12.72 -30.86 -11.41
C SER A 228 11.95 -30.37 -12.63
N TRP A 229 12.27 -29.17 -13.16
CA TRP A 229 11.59 -28.63 -14.34
C TRP A 229 12.00 -29.33 -15.64
N PHE A 230 13.17 -29.97 -15.67
CA PHE A 230 13.56 -30.83 -16.79
C PHE A 230 12.63 -32.05 -16.92
N ALA A 231 12.12 -32.58 -15.80
CA ALA A 231 11.14 -33.66 -15.83
C ALA A 231 9.84 -33.24 -16.53
N THR A 232 9.42 -31.97 -16.41
CA THR A 232 8.26 -31.42 -17.13
C THR A 232 8.50 -31.37 -18.64
N ILE A 233 9.69 -30.92 -19.07
CA ILE A 233 10.05 -30.95 -20.50
C ILE A 233 10.11 -32.39 -21.01
N THR A 234 10.75 -33.29 -20.27
CA THR A 234 10.86 -34.71 -20.61
C THR A 234 9.49 -35.34 -20.79
N ASP A 235 8.56 -35.12 -19.85
CA ASP A 235 7.19 -35.63 -19.95
C ASP A 235 6.48 -35.08 -21.20
N SER A 236 6.61 -33.78 -21.46
CA SER A 236 6.01 -33.14 -22.62
C SER A 236 6.59 -33.66 -23.95
N VAL A 237 7.90 -33.93 -24.03
CA VAL A 237 8.56 -34.55 -25.19
C VAL A 237 8.06 -35.99 -25.41
N LEU A 238 8.07 -36.82 -24.36
CA LEU A 238 7.70 -38.24 -24.42
C LEU A 238 6.23 -38.47 -24.76
N HIS A 239 5.35 -37.52 -24.43
CA HIS A 239 3.92 -37.61 -24.74
C HIS A 239 3.51 -36.70 -25.90
N ASN A 240 4.48 -36.09 -26.62
CA ASN A 240 4.25 -35.15 -27.71
C ASN A 240 3.24 -34.03 -27.36
N GLN A 241 3.24 -33.56 -26.11
CA GLN A 241 2.37 -32.48 -25.65
C GLN A 241 2.79 -31.15 -26.32
N ILE A 242 1.82 -30.27 -26.54
CA ILE A 242 2.05 -28.99 -27.23
C ILE A 242 1.98 -27.78 -26.30
N ASP A 243 1.51 -27.95 -25.06
CA ASP A 243 1.30 -26.84 -24.13
C ASP A 243 2.62 -26.18 -23.73
N ILE A 244 3.66 -26.98 -23.40
CA ILE A 244 5.00 -26.46 -23.07
C ILE A 244 5.66 -25.82 -24.31
N PRO A 245 5.71 -26.44 -25.51
CA PRO A 245 6.20 -25.77 -26.72
C PRO A 245 5.48 -24.45 -27.04
N MET A 246 4.15 -24.42 -26.91
CA MET A 246 3.37 -23.19 -27.14
C MET A 246 3.70 -22.11 -26.12
N LEU A 247 3.92 -22.49 -24.85
CA LEU A 247 4.35 -21.60 -23.78
C LEU A 247 5.73 -21.00 -24.10
N ILE A 248 6.70 -21.84 -24.46
CA ILE A 248 8.06 -21.42 -24.84
C ILE A 248 8.00 -20.45 -26.02
N TYR A 249 7.20 -20.77 -27.04
CA TYR A 249 7.02 -19.89 -28.19
C TYR A 249 6.35 -18.56 -27.82
N ARG A 250 5.32 -18.59 -26.96
CA ARG A 250 4.59 -17.40 -26.52
C ARG A 250 5.49 -16.39 -25.82
N PHE A 251 6.46 -16.88 -25.04
CA PHE A 251 7.41 -16.07 -24.29
C PHE A 251 8.83 -16.10 -24.87
N LYS A 252 8.96 -16.39 -26.18
CA LYS A 252 10.27 -16.55 -26.84
C LYS A 252 11.20 -15.34 -26.72
N GLU A 253 10.65 -14.13 -26.73
CA GLU A 253 11.42 -12.89 -26.59
C GLU A 253 11.89 -12.68 -25.14
N ASP A 254 11.06 -13.03 -24.15
CA ASP A 254 11.41 -12.98 -22.72
C ASP A 254 12.45 -14.04 -22.35
N ILE A 255 12.37 -15.22 -22.98
CA ILE A 255 13.30 -16.35 -22.76
C ILE A 255 14.63 -16.12 -23.47
N GLY A 256 14.60 -15.72 -24.74
CA GLY A 256 15.80 -15.59 -25.57
C GLY A 256 16.66 -16.85 -25.55
N THR A 257 17.95 -16.69 -25.26
CA THR A 257 18.93 -17.78 -25.11
C THR A 257 19.22 -18.14 -23.65
N ARG A 258 18.39 -17.69 -22.70
CA ARG A 258 18.62 -17.85 -21.27
C ARG A 258 17.91 -19.09 -20.72
N VAL A 259 18.70 -20.06 -20.25
CA VAL A 259 18.18 -21.30 -19.65
C VAL A 259 17.44 -21.03 -18.33
N ASP A 260 17.92 -20.08 -17.52
CA ASP A 260 17.25 -19.66 -16.29
C ASP A 260 15.89 -19.00 -16.55
N ALA A 261 15.78 -18.21 -17.62
CA ALA A 261 14.52 -17.63 -18.09
C ALA A 261 13.53 -18.71 -18.56
N LEU A 262 13.99 -19.67 -19.36
CA LEU A 262 13.20 -20.84 -19.76
C LEU A 262 12.70 -21.60 -18.53
N ALA A 263 13.60 -21.88 -17.58
CA ALA A 263 13.29 -22.61 -16.36
C ALA A 263 12.18 -21.92 -15.55
N VAL A 264 12.25 -20.61 -15.35
CA VAL A 264 11.21 -19.87 -14.62
C VAL A 264 9.87 -19.88 -15.36
N VAL A 265 9.86 -19.74 -16.68
CA VAL A 265 8.62 -19.82 -17.47
C VAL A 265 7.95 -21.19 -17.30
N VAL A 266 8.70 -22.28 -17.46
CA VAL A 266 8.19 -23.66 -17.31
C VAL A 266 7.73 -23.94 -15.88
N MET A 267 8.53 -23.55 -14.88
CA MET A 267 8.23 -23.80 -13.48
C MET A 267 6.99 -23.03 -13.00
N VAL A 268 6.88 -21.74 -13.32
CA VAL A 268 5.71 -20.94 -12.95
C VAL A 268 4.47 -21.49 -13.65
N TYR A 269 4.55 -21.84 -14.93
CA TYR A 269 3.44 -22.49 -15.62
C TYR A 269 3.03 -23.80 -14.94
N THR A 270 3.98 -24.66 -14.58
CA THR A 270 3.69 -25.93 -13.89
C THR A 270 3.10 -25.71 -12.51
N LEU A 271 3.57 -24.68 -11.79
CA LEU A 271 3.01 -24.30 -10.49
C LEU A 271 1.56 -23.85 -10.64
N LEU A 272 1.22 -23.09 -11.68
CA LEU A 272 -0.12 -22.59 -11.97
C LEU A 272 -1.06 -23.66 -12.53
N ASP A 273 -0.61 -24.48 -13.47
CA ASP A 273 -1.40 -25.55 -14.11
C ASP A 273 -1.85 -26.61 -13.09
N ARG A 274 -1.00 -26.91 -12.09
CA ARG A 274 -1.34 -27.81 -10.99
C ARG A 274 -2.39 -27.24 -10.02
N LEU A 275 -2.80 -25.96 -10.14
CA LEU A 275 -3.81 -25.32 -9.29
C LEU A 275 -5.24 -25.62 -9.73
N LYS A 276 -5.53 -26.86 -10.13
CA LYS A 276 -6.79 -27.34 -10.75
C LYS A 276 -8.09 -26.75 -10.19
N GLN A 277 -8.11 -26.23 -8.94
CA GLN A 277 -9.17 -25.38 -8.38
C GLN A 277 -8.60 -24.26 -7.48
N PRO A 278 -9.31 -23.13 -7.29
CA PRO A 278 -8.96 -22.08 -6.34
C PRO A 278 -8.86 -22.60 -4.89
N GLY A 279 -7.87 -22.14 -4.11
CA GLY A 279 -7.72 -22.57 -2.71
C GLY A 279 -6.50 -22.00 -1.97
N LYS A 280 -6.45 -22.19 -0.64
CA LYS A 280 -5.38 -21.66 0.23
C LYS A 280 -3.98 -22.15 -0.12
N GLU A 281 -3.83 -23.34 -0.69
CA GLU A 281 -2.52 -23.86 -1.15
C GLU A 281 -1.98 -23.08 -2.36
N ASN A 282 -2.84 -22.39 -3.12
CA ASN A 282 -2.44 -21.64 -4.32
C ASN A 282 -1.71 -20.34 -3.96
N VAL A 283 -2.03 -19.77 -2.80
CA VAL A 283 -1.42 -18.55 -2.26
C VAL A 283 0.10 -18.67 -2.18
N GLN A 284 0.60 -19.72 -1.54
CA GLN A 284 2.04 -19.92 -1.37
C GLN A 284 2.75 -20.12 -2.72
N LYS A 285 2.10 -20.81 -3.66
CA LYS A 285 2.62 -21.04 -5.00
C LYS A 285 2.67 -19.75 -5.83
N PHE A 286 1.73 -18.83 -5.64
CA PHE A 286 1.80 -17.50 -6.26
C PHE A 286 2.95 -16.67 -5.70
N VAL A 287 3.11 -16.63 -4.37
CA VAL A 287 4.23 -15.91 -3.73
C VAL A 287 5.57 -16.48 -4.20
N LEU A 288 5.67 -17.80 -4.33
CA LEU A 288 6.83 -18.45 -4.92
C LEU A 288 7.02 -18.03 -6.38
N SER A 289 5.95 -17.98 -7.18
CA SER A 289 6.01 -17.54 -8.58
C SER A 289 6.48 -16.10 -8.72
N LEU A 290 6.01 -15.19 -7.86
CA LEU A 290 6.51 -13.82 -7.79
C LEU A 290 8.02 -13.82 -7.52
N ARG A 291 8.46 -14.49 -6.45
CA ARG A 291 9.89 -14.59 -6.12
C ARG A 291 10.73 -15.14 -7.26
N MET A 292 10.28 -16.20 -7.93
CA MET A 292 10.99 -16.81 -9.06
C MET A 292 11.12 -15.84 -10.23
N MET A 293 10.02 -15.18 -10.60
CA MET A 293 10.03 -14.16 -11.64
C MET A 293 10.98 -13.01 -11.30
N ALA A 294 10.91 -12.46 -10.09
CA ALA A 294 11.77 -11.35 -9.68
C ALA A 294 13.26 -11.73 -9.57
N THR A 295 13.56 -12.99 -9.27
CA THR A 295 14.95 -13.46 -9.17
C THR A 295 15.61 -13.53 -10.56
N VAL A 296 14.88 -14.01 -11.57
CA VAL A 296 15.40 -14.19 -12.93
C VAL A 296 15.18 -12.95 -13.82
N PHE A 297 14.13 -12.19 -13.55
CA PHE A 297 13.76 -10.95 -14.23
C PHE A 297 13.74 -9.78 -13.23
N PRO A 298 14.92 -9.33 -12.74
CA PRO A 298 15.04 -8.40 -11.63
C PRO A 298 14.57 -6.98 -11.95
N LYS A 299 14.61 -6.55 -13.21
CA LYS A 299 14.12 -5.22 -13.62
C LYS A 299 12.70 -5.29 -14.16
N PRO A 300 11.91 -4.20 -14.10
CA PRO A 300 10.56 -4.16 -14.65
C PRO A 300 10.45 -4.64 -16.10
N GLU A 301 11.37 -4.20 -16.96
CA GLU A 301 11.46 -4.50 -18.40
C GLU A 301 11.91 -5.94 -18.72
N ASP A 302 12.61 -6.61 -17.80
CA ASP A 302 13.05 -7.99 -18.02
C ASP A 302 11.83 -8.91 -18.02
N GLY A 303 11.61 -9.75 -19.04
CA GLY A 303 10.47 -10.69 -19.02
C GLY A 303 9.10 -10.02 -18.89
N GLU A 304 8.96 -8.78 -19.38
CA GLU A 304 7.78 -7.92 -19.22
C GLU A 304 6.50 -8.61 -19.71
N ARG A 305 6.55 -9.26 -20.88
CA ARG A 305 5.37 -9.92 -21.46
C ARG A 305 4.95 -11.13 -20.62
N PHE A 306 5.92 -11.92 -20.15
CA PHE A 306 5.67 -13.02 -19.22
C PHE A 306 5.03 -12.53 -17.92
N LYS A 307 5.67 -11.58 -17.22
CA LYS A 307 5.14 -11.00 -15.98
C LYS A 307 3.74 -10.41 -16.19
N THR A 308 3.50 -9.69 -17.28
CA THR A 308 2.20 -9.10 -17.60
C THR A 308 1.11 -10.14 -17.73
N VAL A 309 1.37 -11.24 -18.44
CA VAL A 309 0.38 -12.32 -18.58
C VAL A 309 0.07 -12.96 -17.23
N ILE A 310 1.10 -13.30 -16.46
CA ILE A 310 0.92 -13.96 -15.14
C ILE A 310 0.19 -13.05 -14.14
N LEU A 311 0.45 -11.74 -14.18
CA LEU A 311 -0.16 -10.76 -13.29
C LEU A 311 -1.46 -10.16 -13.83
N SER A 312 -1.89 -10.57 -15.03
CA SER A 312 -3.13 -10.08 -15.63
C SER A 312 -4.36 -10.45 -14.79
N GLU A 313 -5.37 -9.59 -14.83
CA GLU A 313 -6.62 -9.76 -14.07
C GLU A 313 -7.30 -11.12 -14.33
N ASN A 314 -7.29 -11.59 -15.58
CA ASN A 314 -7.87 -12.89 -15.94
C ASN A 314 -7.18 -14.06 -15.23
N VAL A 315 -5.84 -14.04 -15.20
CA VAL A 315 -5.06 -15.10 -14.54
C VAL A 315 -5.21 -15.02 -13.03
N THR A 316 -5.11 -13.82 -12.45
CA THR A 316 -5.17 -13.65 -11.00
C THR A 316 -6.56 -13.97 -10.43
N LYS A 317 -7.64 -13.56 -11.12
CA LYS A 317 -9.01 -13.90 -10.73
C LYS A 317 -9.28 -15.40 -10.80
N TYR A 318 -8.74 -16.06 -11.82
CA TYR A 318 -8.94 -17.50 -12.00
C TYR A 318 -8.25 -18.31 -10.89
N PHE A 319 -7.01 -17.95 -10.52
CA PHE A 319 -6.21 -18.78 -9.60
C PHE A 319 -6.25 -18.37 -8.13
N PHE A 320 -6.42 -17.08 -7.82
CA PHE A 320 -6.15 -16.55 -6.47
C PHE A 320 -7.20 -15.62 -5.89
N GLY A 321 -7.93 -14.89 -6.73
CA GLY A 321 -8.84 -13.82 -6.27
C GLY A 321 -8.17 -12.44 -6.27
N GLU A 322 -9.01 -11.41 -6.39
CA GLU A 322 -8.55 -10.03 -6.54
C GLU A 322 -8.03 -9.45 -5.21
N ASP A 323 -8.67 -9.81 -4.10
CA ASP A 323 -8.26 -9.47 -2.73
C ASP A 323 -6.83 -9.94 -2.44
N PHE A 324 -6.54 -11.20 -2.77
CA PHE A 324 -5.22 -11.77 -2.59
C PHE A 324 -4.18 -11.11 -3.49
N PHE A 325 -4.52 -10.85 -4.76
CA PHE A 325 -3.63 -10.14 -5.66
C PHE A 325 -3.29 -8.73 -5.13
N VAL A 326 -4.30 -7.97 -4.70
CA VAL A 326 -4.12 -6.63 -4.13
C VAL A 326 -3.20 -6.68 -2.91
N TYR A 327 -3.42 -7.65 -1.99
CA TYR A 327 -2.54 -7.86 -0.84
C TYR A 327 -1.09 -8.10 -1.27
N GLN A 328 -0.86 -9.11 -2.12
CA GLN A 328 0.48 -9.54 -2.47
C GLN A 328 1.24 -8.44 -3.19
N MET A 329 0.62 -7.74 -4.13
CA MET A 329 1.27 -6.65 -4.82
C MET A 329 1.50 -5.43 -3.91
N ALA A 330 0.67 -5.20 -2.89
CA ALA A 330 0.93 -4.17 -1.89
C ALA A 330 2.13 -4.53 -0.99
N VAL A 331 2.31 -5.80 -0.59
CA VAL A 331 3.28 -6.17 0.45
C VAL A 331 4.55 -6.84 -0.04
N ASN A 332 4.58 -7.34 -1.27
CA ASN A 332 5.68 -8.11 -1.82
C ASN A 332 7.02 -7.34 -1.79
N PRO A 333 8.10 -7.92 -1.23
CA PRO A 333 9.40 -7.26 -1.16
C PRO A 333 10.06 -7.05 -2.53
N PHE A 334 9.62 -7.78 -3.56
CA PHE A 334 10.19 -7.72 -4.91
C PHE A 334 9.53 -6.66 -5.82
N TRP A 335 8.85 -5.66 -5.25
CA TRP A 335 8.07 -4.67 -6.01
C TRP A 335 8.86 -3.96 -7.12
N ARG A 336 10.17 -3.73 -6.93
CA ARG A 336 11.06 -3.10 -7.92
C ARG A 336 11.20 -3.89 -9.22
N SER A 337 10.87 -5.17 -9.22
CA SER A 337 10.98 -6.04 -10.40
C SER A 337 9.72 -6.02 -11.27
N TYR A 338 8.68 -5.26 -10.89
CA TYR A 338 7.39 -5.23 -11.57
C TYR A 338 7.00 -3.83 -11.98
N ASN A 339 6.39 -3.72 -13.16
CA ASN A 339 5.75 -2.50 -13.62
C ASN A 339 4.24 -2.57 -13.32
N TYR A 340 3.81 -1.82 -12.30
CA TYR A 340 2.43 -1.83 -11.81
C TYR A 340 1.42 -1.19 -12.78
N GLU A 341 1.90 -0.34 -13.70
CA GLU A 341 1.07 0.30 -14.71
C GLU A 341 0.59 -0.72 -15.76
N ILE A 342 1.48 -1.63 -16.20
CA ILE A 342 1.18 -2.54 -17.31
C ILE A 342 0.04 -3.51 -17.00
N PHE A 343 -0.07 -3.96 -15.74
CA PHE A 343 -1.18 -4.80 -15.29
C PHE A 343 -2.29 -4.01 -14.57
N ASN A 344 -2.32 -2.68 -14.74
CA ASN A 344 -3.35 -1.77 -14.26
C ASN A 344 -3.63 -1.88 -12.75
N TYR A 345 -2.59 -1.95 -11.92
CA TYR A 345 -2.75 -2.18 -10.48
C TYR A 345 -3.68 -1.18 -9.79
N GLU A 346 -3.45 0.13 -10.01
CA GLU A 346 -4.21 1.18 -9.34
C GLU A 346 -5.72 1.10 -9.67
N GLU A 347 -6.06 0.92 -10.95
CA GLU A 347 -7.45 0.78 -11.39
C GLU A 347 -8.10 -0.50 -10.86
N ARG A 348 -7.31 -1.57 -10.69
CA ARG A 348 -7.78 -2.81 -10.06
C ARG A 348 -8.10 -2.61 -8.57
N VAL A 349 -7.24 -1.91 -7.84
CA VAL A 349 -7.50 -1.54 -6.43
C VAL A 349 -8.76 -0.68 -6.33
N ARG A 350 -8.87 0.36 -7.17
CA ARG A 350 -10.04 1.24 -7.20
C ARG A 350 -11.33 0.48 -7.48
N ARG A 351 -11.35 -0.39 -8.48
CA ARG A 351 -12.51 -1.25 -8.79
C ARG A 351 -12.82 -2.19 -7.64
N PHE A 352 -11.83 -2.84 -7.05
CA PHE A 352 -12.02 -3.72 -5.90
C PHE A 352 -12.67 -2.98 -4.71
N VAL A 353 -12.22 -1.77 -4.39
CA VAL A 353 -12.76 -0.98 -3.28
C VAL A 353 -14.17 -0.43 -3.59
N THR A 354 -14.45 -0.08 -4.85
CA THR A 354 -15.74 0.49 -5.26
C THR A 354 -16.82 -0.57 -5.51
N SER A 355 -16.43 -1.79 -5.90
CA SER A 355 -17.37 -2.89 -6.16
C SER A 355 -17.72 -3.71 -4.92
N GLU A 356 -16.90 -3.65 -3.87
CA GLU A 356 -17.06 -4.45 -2.66
C GLU A 356 -17.56 -3.60 -1.48
N GLU A 357 -18.32 -4.23 -0.58
CA GLU A 357 -18.73 -3.59 0.67
C GLU A 357 -17.53 -3.40 1.62
N VAL A 358 -17.60 -2.41 2.51
CA VAL A 358 -16.53 -2.10 3.49
C VAL A 358 -16.11 -3.33 4.30
N HIS A 359 -17.05 -4.20 4.66
CA HIS A 359 -16.75 -5.40 5.44
C HIS A 359 -15.85 -6.40 4.69
N ARG A 360 -15.76 -6.32 3.36
CA ARG A 360 -14.92 -7.18 2.51
C ARG A 360 -13.50 -6.64 2.36
N TYR A 361 -13.34 -5.35 2.01
CA TYR A 361 -12.01 -4.80 1.73
C TYR A 361 -11.31 -4.24 2.98
N ALA A 362 -12.02 -3.76 4.01
CA ALA A 362 -11.39 -3.20 5.20
C ALA A 362 -10.45 -4.16 5.96
N PRO A 363 -10.75 -5.47 6.15
CA PRO A 363 -9.78 -6.39 6.75
C PRO A 363 -8.49 -6.48 5.93
N LEU A 364 -8.59 -6.52 4.60
CA LEU A 364 -7.44 -6.54 3.71
C LEU A 364 -6.58 -5.27 3.87
N MET A 365 -7.20 -4.09 3.90
CA MET A 365 -6.47 -2.82 4.08
C MET A 365 -5.77 -2.74 5.43
N ASN A 366 -6.44 -3.23 6.48
CA ASN A 366 -5.83 -3.37 7.80
C ASN A 366 -4.60 -4.31 7.76
N ASP A 367 -4.68 -5.43 7.03
CA ASP A 367 -3.56 -6.37 6.90
C ASP A 367 -2.39 -5.78 6.11
N ILE A 368 -2.66 -5.02 5.04
CA ILE A 368 -1.63 -4.26 4.29
C ILE A 368 -0.93 -3.26 5.20
N LEU A 369 -1.69 -2.51 6.02
CA LEU A 369 -1.13 -1.54 6.96
C LEU A 369 -0.26 -2.22 8.03
N LYS A 370 -0.69 -3.38 8.55
CA LYS A 370 0.05 -4.16 9.56
C LYS A 370 1.32 -4.82 9.01
N ALA A 371 1.40 -5.05 7.70
CA ALA A 371 2.57 -5.66 7.08
C ALA A 371 3.84 -4.79 7.19
N GLN A 372 3.69 -3.47 7.43
CA GLN A 372 4.81 -2.52 7.63
C GLN A 372 5.92 -2.67 6.56
N THR A 373 5.52 -2.81 5.31
CA THR A 373 6.43 -3.02 4.17
C THR A 373 7.03 -1.70 3.69
N ASP A 374 8.23 -1.78 3.08
CA ASP A 374 8.88 -0.68 2.37
C ASP A 374 8.34 -0.48 0.94
N ASN A 375 7.36 -1.29 0.52
CA ASN A 375 6.74 -1.17 -0.79
C ASN A 375 5.86 0.11 -0.85
N PRO A 376 6.17 1.09 -1.73
CA PRO A 376 5.39 2.33 -1.83
C PRO A 376 3.93 2.08 -2.22
N TYR A 377 3.66 1.01 -2.98
CA TYR A 377 2.32 0.63 -3.40
C TYR A 377 1.41 0.22 -2.22
N ALA A 378 1.96 -0.14 -1.05
CA ALA A 378 1.15 -0.36 0.14
C ALA A 378 0.42 0.91 0.57
N LYS A 379 1.14 2.04 0.64
CA LYS A 379 0.54 3.33 0.98
C LYS A 379 -0.41 3.80 -0.10
N GLU A 380 -0.04 3.66 -1.37
CA GLU A 380 -0.91 4.04 -2.50
C GLU A 380 -2.21 3.26 -2.48
N THR A 381 -2.18 1.95 -2.26
CA THR A 381 -3.37 1.11 -2.12
C THR A 381 -4.29 1.58 -1.00
N LEU A 382 -3.74 1.96 0.15
CA LEU A 382 -4.50 2.52 1.26
C LEU A 382 -5.06 3.92 0.95
N LEU A 383 -4.39 4.73 0.12
CA LEU A 383 -4.90 6.04 -0.26
C LEU A 383 -6.07 5.93 -1.26
N GLN A 384 -6.11 4.89 -2.09
CA GLN A 384 -7.22 4.62 -3.02
C GLN A 384 -8.54 4.31 -2.31
N THR A 385 -8.52 4.03 -1.00
CA THR A 385 -9.74 3.78 -0.23
C THR A 385 -10.38 5.04 0.31
N ILE A 386 -9.71 6.20 0.23
CA ILE A 386 -10.23 7.47 0.76
C ILE A 386 -11.42 7.91 -0.10
N ARG A 387 -12.61 7.88 0.51
CA ARG A 387 -13.87 8.33 -0.07
C ARG A 387 -14.80 8.86 1.01
N GLU A 388 -15.96 9.35 0.60
CA GLU A 388 -17.05 9.62 1.54
C GLU A 388 -17.58 8.29 2.10
N TYR A 389 -17.59 8.19 3.43
CA TYR A 389 -18.13 7.06 4.18
C TYR A 389 -19.48 7.45 4.79
N ASN A 390 -20.34 6.46 5.03
CA ASN A 390 -21.50 6.68 5.90
C ASN A 390 -21.18 6.35 7.37
N ASP A 391 -22.04 6.77 8.30
CA ASP A 391 -21.84 6.56 9.74
C ASP A 391 -21.67 5.08 10.11
N GLY A 392 -22.37 4.16 9.43
CA GLY A 392 -22.29 2.73 9.68
C GLY A 392 -20.93 2.14 9.24
N GLU A 393 -20.45 2.55 8.07
CA GLU A 393 -19.13 2.16 7.55
C GLU A 393 -18.01 2.68 8.46
N ALA A 394 -18.04 3.96 8.80
CA ALA A 394 -17.04 4.59 9.66
C ALA A 394 -16.97 3.91 11.04
N ARG A 395 -18.14 3.59 11.62
CA ARG A 395 -18.24 2.87 12.90
C ARG A 395 -17.69 1.45 12.80
N LEU A 396 -18.02 0.71 11.74
CA LEU A 396 -17.50 -0.64 11.53
C LEU A 396 -15.96 -0.65 11.45
N ILE A 397 -15.38 0.30 10.69
CA ILE A 397 -13.92 0.41 10.57
C ILE A 397 -13.31 0.80 11.93
N PHE A 398 -13.88 1.77 12.64
CA PHE A 398 -13.41 2.20 13.96
C PHE A 398 -13.39 1.05 14.99
N GLU A 399 -14.48 0.28 15.06
CA GLU A 399 -14.65 -0.78 16.06
C GLU A 399 -13.79 -2.01 15.75
N LYS A 400 -13.70 -2.42 14.48
CA LYS A 400 -13.00 -3.66 14.08
C LYS A 400 -11.55 -3.47 13.62
N TYR A 401 -11.23 -2.31 13.03
CA TYR A 401 -9.98 -2.06 12.31
C TYR A 401 -9.38 -0.70 12.69
N TRP A 402 -9.13 -0.50 13.99
CA TRP A 402 -8.68 0.79 14.55
C TRP A 402 -7.47 1.40 13.85
N ASP A 403 -6.42 0.62 13.55
CA ASP A 403 -5.21 1.15 12.91
C ASP A 403 -5.51 1.68 11.50
N TYR A 404 -6.39 0.99 10.77
CA TYR A 404 -6.86 1.42 9.46
C TYR A 404 -7.76 2.66 9.56
N TYR A 405 -8.68 2.72 10.55
CA TYR A 405 -9.44 3.94 10.83
C TYR A 405 -8.51 5.13 11.10
N TYR A 406 -7.48 4.91 11.93
CA TYR A 406 -6.52 5.94 12.30
C TYR A 406 -5.64 6.38 11.13
N PHE A 407 -5.34 5.47 10.19
CA PHE A 407 -4.73 5.83 8.92
C PHE A 407 -5.67 6.71 8.08
N LEU A 408 -6.94 6.33 7.91
CA LEU A 408 -7.90 7.07 7.10
C LEU A 408 -8.07 8.50 7.64
N ILE A 409 -8.34 8.65 8.93
CA ILE A 409 -8.62 9.97 9.53
C ILE A 409 -7.41 10.93 9.47
N LYS A 410 -6.19 10.40 9.45
CA LYS A 410 -4.97 11.21 9.26
C LYS A 410 -4.87 11.79 7.85
N ASN A 411 -5.35 11.05 6.86
CA ASN A 411 -5.29 11.45 5.45
C ASN A 411 -6.61 12.10 4.97
N ASP A 412 -7.71 11.94 5.71
CA ASP A 412 -9.02 12.53 5.43
C ASP A 412 -9.74 12.90 6.74
N SER A 413 -9.65 14.18 7.11
CA SER A 413 -10.21 14.71 8.35
C SER A 413 -11.75 14.74 8.37
N ARG A 414 -12.43 14.55 7.22
CA ARG A 414 -13.89 14.43 7.14
C ARG A 414 -14.43 13.27 7.97
N MET A 415 -13.62 12.23 8.16
CA MET A 415 -13.92 11.07 9.01
C MET A 415 -14.31 11.45 10.45
N LEU A 416 -13.89 12.62 10.94
CA LEU A 416 -14.26 13.14 12.26
C LEU A 416 -15.77 13.43 12.40
N ASN A 417 -16.49 13.69 11.30
CA ASN A 417 -17.92 13.97 11.33
C ASN A 417 -18.79 12.75 11.66
N HIS A 418 -18.25 11.53 11.63
CA HIS A 418 -19.02 10.32 11.95
C HIS A 418 -19.22 10.07 13.45
N LYS A 419 -18.74 10.95 14.33
CA LYS A 419 -18.97 10.92 15.79
C LYS A 419 -18.51 9.64 16.53
N VAL A 420 -17.79 8.73 15.86
CA VAL A 420 -17.28 7.48 16.48
C VAL A 420 -16.34 7.75 17.66
N TRP A 421 -15.77 8.95 17.72
CA TRP A 421 -14.93 9.42 18.82
C TRP A 421 -15.68 9.62 20.13
N ILE A 422 -17.01 9.77 20.13
CA ILE A 422 -17.82 9.91 21.35
C ILE A 422 -17.79 8.63 22.19
N THR A 423 -17.84 7.49 21.51
CA THR A 423 -17.82 6.16 22.15
C THR A 423 -16.42 5.58 22.22
N ALA A 424 -15.38 6.37 21.92
CA ALA A 424 -14.01 5.92 21.92
C ALA A 424 -13.49 5.73 23.35
N GLU A 425 -12.72 4.66 23.55
CA GLU A 425 -11.90 4.53 24.75
C GLU A 425 -10.94 5.72 24.88
N LYS A 426 -10.63 6.12 26.13
CA LYS A 426 -9.83 7.31 26.44
C LYS A 426 -8.53 7.41 25.63
N GLU A 427 -7.81 6.30 25.48
CA GLU A 427 -6.54 6.26 24.72
C GLU A 427 -6.73 6.54 23.23
N LYS A 428 -7.78 5.96 22.62
CA LYS A 428 -8.13 6.21 21.21
C LYS A 428 -8.57 7.65 21.03
N PHE A 429 -9.40 8.16 21.93
CA PHE A 429 -9.87 9.55 21.86
C PHE A 429 -8.70 10.55 21.94
N ILE A 430 -7.74 10.34 22.84
CA ILE A 430 -6.52 11.18 22.92
C ILE A 430 -5.74 11.17 21.59
N LYS A 431 -5.63 10.01 20.92
CA LYS A 431 -4.99 9.93 19.59
C LYS A 431 -5.77 10.70 18.52
N LEU A 432 -7.11 10.70 18.58
CA LEU A 432 -7.96 11.46 17.65
C LEU A 432 -7.85 12.97 17.88
N LEU A 433 -7.72 13.41 19.13
CA LEU A 433 -7.49 14.83 19.46
C LEU A 433 -6.23 15.40 18.81
N GLN A 434 -5.18 14.59 18.63
CA GLN A 434 -4.00 15.01 17.88
C GLN A 434 -4.31 15.26 16.39
N VAL A 435 -5.28 14.53 15.82
CA VAL A 435 -5.69 14.72 14.42
C VAL A 435 -6.46 16.02 14.25
N PHE A 436 -7.34 16.38 15.20
CA PHE A 436 -8.03 17.69 15.20
C PHE A 436 -7.05 18.87 15.10
N VAL A 437 -5.89 18.78 15.76
CA VAL A 437 -4.87 19.83 15.76
C VAL A 437 -4.03 19.81 14.48
N ASN A 438 -3.63 18.63 14.01
CA ASN A 438 -2.70 18.51 12.88
C ASN A 438 -3.38 18.59 11.52
N ASN A 439 -4.66 18.25 11.44
CA ASN A 439 -5.45 18.22 10.21
C ASN A 439 -6.89 18.62 10.54
N THR A 440 -7.07 19.87 10.95
CA THR A 440 -8.39 20.40 11.30
C THR A 440 -9.34 20.29 10.10
N PRO A 441 -10.51 19.64 10.24
CA PRO A 441 -11.47 19.54 9.15
C PRO A 441 -11.99 20.91 8.73
N GLU A 442 -12.04 21.19 7.42
CA GLU A 442 -12.62 22.44 6.88
C GLU A 442 -14.08 22.63 7.29
N ARG A 443 -14.82 21.54 7.46
CA ARG A 443 -16.20 21.51 7.95
C ARG A 443 -16.35 20.44 9.03
N PHE A 444 -16.67 20.88 10.24
CA PHE A 444 -16.99 20.02 11.37
C PHE A 444 -18.20 20.54 12.10
N ASP A 445 -19.27 19.74 12.12
CA ASP A 445 -20.59 20.18 12.58
C ASP A 445 -20.79 19.98 14.09
N TYR A 446 -19.81 19.39 14.79
CA TYR A 446 -19.97 18.85 16.15
C TYR A 446 -19.05 19.50 17.18
N TRP A 447 -18.70 20.78 17.00
CA TRP A 447 -17.84 21.51 17.95
C TRP A 447 -18.41 21.53 19.37
N GLU A 448 -19.70 21.85 19.54
CA GLU A 448 -20.35 21.88 20.86
C GLU A 448 -20.34 20.50 21.54
N LEU A 449 -20.58 19.45 20.75
CA LEU A 449 -20.54 18.08 21.25
C LEU A 449 -19.11 17.69 21.67
N LEU A 450 -18.10 18.06 20.88
CA LEU A 450 -16.70 17.86 21.22
C LEU A 450 -16.33 18.57 22.53
N LEU A 451 -16.73 19.83 22.70
CA LEU A 451 -16.53 20.58 23.95
C LEU A 451 -17.16 19.84 25.13
N SER A 452 -18.41 19.42 24.99
CA SER A 452 -19.11 18.69 26.06
C SER A 452 -18.35 17.41 26.44
N THR A 453 -17.88 16.63 25.46
CA THR A 453 -17.10 15.41 25.72
C THR A 453 -15.79 15.72 26.44
N LEU A 454 -15.07 16.77 26.03
CA LEU A 454 -13.81 17.16 26.68
C LEU A 454 -14.01 17.58 28.15
N LEU A 455 -15.13 18.24 28.45
CA LEU A 455 -15.48 18.66 29.81
C LEU A 455 -16.02 17.51 30.68
N TRP A 456 -16.69 16.52 30.08
CA TRP A 456 -17.27 15.38 30.80
C TRP A 456 -16.27 14.26 31.11
N GLU A 457 -15.42 13.89 30.16
CA GLU A 457 -14.53 12.72 30.26
C GLU A 457 -13.23 12.99 31.03
N ASP A 458 -13.10 14.19 31.60
CA ASP A 458 -11.93 14.63 32.38
C ASP A 458 -10.59 14.38 31.65
N ILE A 459 -10.55 14.74 30.36
CA ILE A 459 -9.39 14.46 29.50
C ILE A 459 -8.37 15.58 29.62
N THR A 460 -7.09 15.21 29.72
CA THR A 460 -5.98 16.15 29.66
C THR A 460 -5.87 16.72 28.25
N VAL A 461 -6.26 17.98 28.08
CA VAL A 461 -6.10 18.76 26.85
C VAL A 461 -4.98 19.78 27.02
N ASN A 462 -4.38 20.20 25.90
CA ASN A 462 -3.43 21.32 25.87
C ASN A 462 -4.12 22.60 25.35
N SER A 463 -3.42 23.73 25.44
CA SER A 463 -3.91 25.03 24.99
C SER A 463 -4.30 25.06 23.51
N ASN A 464 -3.64 24.26 22.65
CA ASN A 464 -3.94 24.23 21.22
C ASN A 464 -5.35 23.70 20.94
N ILE A 465 -5.75 22.62 21.62
CA ILE A 465 -7.10 22.05 21.48
C ILE A 465 -8.15 23.02 22.03
N ILE A 466 -7.88 23.64 23.19
CA ILE A 466 -8.80 24.60 23.79
C ILE A 466 -9.02 25.80 22.86
N ASN A 467 -7.94 26.37 22.34
CA ASN A 467 -8.01 27.49 21.40
C ASN A 467 -8.73 27.09 20.11
N LEU A 468 -8.45 25.90 19.58
CA LEU A 468 -9.17 25.36 18.41
C LEU A 468 -10.67 25.32 18.67
N VAL A 469 -11.11 24.72 19.77
CA VAL A 469 -12.53 24.65 20.12
C VAL A 469 -13.11 26.06 20.35
N GLY A 470 -12.37 26.94 21.02
CA GLY A 470 -12.77 28.33 21.26
C GLY A 470 -12.97 29.17 20.00
N THR A 471 -12.18 28.93 18.95
CA THR A 471 -12.37 29.63 17.66
C THR A 471 -13.68 29.29 16.96
N HIS A 472 -14.24 28.10 17.25
CA HIS A 472 -15.47 27.62 16.61
C HIS A 472 -16.71 27.72 17.52
N ILE A 473 -16.55 27.94 18.83
CA ILE A 473 -17.65 28.09 19.79
C ILE A 473 -17.56 29.47 20.44
N PRO A 474 -18.33 30.46 19.94
CA PRO A 474 -18.30 31.84 20.47
C PRO A 474 -18.66 31.97 21.96
N SER A 475 -19.37 30.98 22.53
CA SER A 475 -19.87 30.99 23.92
C SER A 475 -19.16 29.99 24.82
N ILE A 476 -17.93 29.57 24.48
CA ILE A 476 -17.21 28.55 25.25
C ILE A 476 -17.01 28.94 26.72
N VAL A 477 -16.75 30.23 27.00
CA VAL A 477 -16.62 30.74 28.38
C VAL A 477 -17.92 30.55 29.16
N ASN A 478 -19.06 30.83 28.54
CA ASN A 478 -20.37 30.66 29.19
C ASN A 478 -20.62 29.20 29.57
N GLU A 479 -20.27 28.26 28.69
CA GLU A 479 -20.47 26.83 28.93
C GLU A 479 -19.60 26.32 30.09
N ILE A 480 -18.32 26.72 30.11
CA ILE A 480 -17.38 26.38 31.19
C ILE A 480 -17.87 26.96 32.53
N LEU A 481 -18.26 28.23 32.56
CA LEU A 481 -18.71 28.89 33.79
C LEU A 481 -20.06 28.34 34.28
N ASN A 482 -21.00 28.04 33.37
CA ASN A 482 -22.26 27.38 33.72
C ASN A 482 -21.99 26.03 34.40
N ARG A 483 -21.06 25.24 33.84
CA ARG A 483 -20.68 23.95 34.41
C ARG A 483 -20.12 24.07 35.83
N ILE A 484 -19.19 24.98 36.06
CA ILE A 484 -18.66 25.26 37.41
C ILE A 484 -19.79 25.74 38.33
N SER A 485 -20.69 26.61 37.83
CA SER A 485 -21.84 27.12 38.60
C SER A 485 -22.78 26.01 39.07
N TYR A 486 -22.96 24.95 38.29
CA TYR A 486 -23.74 23.77 38.66
C TYR A 486 -22.99 22.79 39.60
N GLY A 487 -21.75 23.11 39.99
CA GLY A 487 -20.95 22.30 40.91
C GLY A 487 -20.21 21.14 40.25
N TYR A 488 -20.12 21.12 38.91
CA TYR A 488 -19.32 20.12 38.21
C TYR A 488 -17.84 20.51 38.21
N TYR A 489 -16.98 19.51 38.37
CA TYR A 489 -15.54 19.68 38.26
C TYR A 489 -15.14 20.15 36.87
N VAL A 490 -14.23 21.13 36.84
CA VAL A 490 -13.58 21.66 35.65
C VAL A 490 -12.08 21.79 35.93
N ARG A 491 -11.24 21.25 35.05
CA ARG A 491 -9.78 21.34 35.16
C ARG A 491 -9.29 22.79 35.08
N ASP A 492 -8.17 23.07 35.73
CA ASP A 492 -7.61 24.42 35.81
C ASP A 492 -7.28 25.02 34.44
N ILE A 493 -6.87 24.22 33.45
CA ILE A 493 -6.58 24.73 32.10
C ILE A 493 -7.79 25.42 31.44
N TRP A 494 -9.01 24.96 31.71
CA TRP A 494 -10.25 25.60 31.24
C TRP A 494 -10.56 26.88 32.03
N LYS A 495 -10.24 26.89 33.33
CA LYS A 495 -10.35 28.09 34.17
C LYS A 495 -9.37 29.17 33.73
N GLU A 496 -8.14 28.79 33.38
CA GLU A 496 -7.13 29.69 32.81
C GLU A 496 -7.58 30.25 31.45
N TYR A 497 -8.27 29.45 30.63
CA TYR A 497 -8.88 29.96 29.41
C TYR A 497 -9.95 31.02 29.70
N CYS A 498 -10.84 30.79 30.68
CA CYS A 498 -11.81 31.81 31.12
C CYS A 498 -11.10 33.09 31.59
N LYS A 499 -10.05 32.98 32.41
CA LYS A 499 -9.25 34.12 32.89
C LYS A 499 -8.68 34.95 31.73
N ALA A 500 -8.17 34.28 30.70
CA ALA A 500 -7.65 34.94 29.50
C ALA A 500 -8.76 35.66 28.70
N HIS A 501 -10.00 35.19 28.80
CA HIS A 501 -11.20 35.74 28.15
C HIS A 501 -12.10 36.49 29.15
N ASN A 502 -11.47 37.25 30.05
CA ASN A 502 -12.14 37.95 31.16
C ASN A 502 -13.30 38.87 30.74
N ARG A 503 -13.31 39.44 29.53
CA ARG A 503 -14.44 40.25 29.04
C ARG A 503 -15.72 39.43 28.86
N GLU A 504 -15.61 38.20 28.36
CA GLU A 504 -16.74 37.28 28.23
C GLU A 504 -17.23 36.84 29.61
N MET A 505 -16.33 36.67 30.58
CA MET A 505 -16.72 36.39 31.97
C MET A 505 -17.60 37.52 32.54
N LEU A 506 -17.27 38.79 32.28
CA LEU A 506 -18.10 39.93 32.73
C LEU A 506 -19.49 39.91 32.08
N VAL A 507 -19.57 39.58 30.79
CA VAL A 507 -20.87 39.44 30.10
C VAL A 507 -21.69 38.32 30.75
N TRP A 508 -21.09 37.16 31.01
CA TRP A 508 -21.74 36.05 31.68
C TRP A 508 -22.23 36.42 33.09
N MET A 509 -21.40 37.11 33.88
CA MET A 509 -21.72 37.51 35.25
C MET A 509 -22.94 38.43 35.33
N LYS A 510 -23.12 39.31 34.34
CA LYS A 510 -24.26 40.24 34.26
C LYS A 510 -25.62 39.52 34.23
N GLU A 511 -25.66 38.30 33.71
CA GLU A 511 -26.89 37.50 33.58
C GLU A 511 -27.19 36.65 34.83
N LYS A 512 -26.31 36.64 35.84
CA LYS A 512 -26.45 35.78 37.02
C LYS A 512 -27.06 36.51 38.20
N LEU A 513 -27.83 35.76 39.00
CA LEU A 513 -28.43 36.25 40.25
C LEU A 513 -27.51 36.00 41.46
N SER A 514 -26.79 34.88 41.46
CA SER A 514 -25.88 34.45 42.53
C SER A 514 -24.73 33.65 41.95
N LEU A 515 -23.63 33.54 42.70
CA LEU A 515 -22.46 32.75 42.33
C LEU A 515 -22.14 31.75 43.45
N ASN A 516 -21.67 30.56 43.06
CA ASN A 516 -21.13 29.61 44.03
C ASN A 516 -19.69 29.99 44.43
N LYS A 517 -19.21 29.41 45.53
CA LYS A 517 -17.89 29.68 46.10
C LYS A 517 -16.74 29.53 45.09
N GLU A 518 -16.82 28.52 44.21
CA GLU A 518 -15.76 28.25 43.23
C GLU A 518 -15.69 29.34 42.15
N ILE A 519 -16.83 29.81 41.63
CA ILE A 519 -16.87 30.95 40.71
C ILE A 519 -16.39 32.23 41.41
N VAL A 520 -16.81 32.48 42.66
CA VAL A 520 -16.34 33.65 43.43
C VAL A 520 -14.83 33.65 43.53
N ARG A 521 -14.22 32.51 43.85
CA ARG A 521 -12.76 32.36 43.88
C ARG A 521 -12.15 32.67 42.50
N LEU A 522 -12.69 32.07 41.44
CA LEU A 522 -12.22 32.30 40.08
C LEU A 522 -12.29 33.78 39.68
N VAL A 523 -13.37 34.48 40.01
CA VAL A 523 -13.54 35.91 39.75
C VAL A 523 -12.48 36.72 40.48
N MET A 524 -12.27 36.48 41.77
CA MET A 524 -11.24 37.18 42.56
C MET A 524 -9.81 36.89 42.06
N ASP A 525 -9.55 35.68 41.56
CA ASP A 525 -8.27 35.32 40.94
C ASP A 525 -8.09 35.89 39.52
N THR A 526 -9.18 36.33 38.87
CA THR A 526 -9.17 36.87 37.49
C THR A 526 -9.02 38.39 37.47
N PHE A 527 -9.76 39.08 38.34
CA PHE A 527 -9.89 40.52 38.29
C PHE A 527 -9.18 41.17 39.47
N ASP A 528 -8.30 42.13 39.20
CA ASP A 528 -7.90 43.10 40.21
C ASP A 528 -9.00 44.17 40.30
N PRO A 529 -9.64 44.40 41.47
CA PRO A 529 -10.71 45.39 41.62
C PRO A 529 -10.27 46.83 41.32
N SER A 530 -8.96 47.10 41.21
CA SER A 530 -8.38 48.40 40.83
C SER A 530 -7.96 48.48 39.35
N SER A 531 -8.12 47.40 38.57
CA SER A 531 -7.72 47.35 37.17
C SER A 531 -8.62 48.18 36.24
N ASP A 532 -8.09 48.57 35.08
CA ASP A 532 -8.83 49.37 34.10
C ASP A 532 -10.05 48.63 33.53
N ILE A 533 -9.98 47.30 33.36
CA ILE A 533 -11.13 46.51 32.90
C ILE A 533 -12.29 46.57 33.89
N VAL A 534 -12.00 46.56 35.20
CA VAL A 534 -13.02 46.70 36.25
C VAL A 534 -13.59 48.12 36.25
N ARG A 535 -12.74 49.15 36.20
CA ARG A 535 -13.18 50.56 36.17
C ARG A 535 -14.07 50.90 34.97
N GLN A 536 -13.84 50.24 33.84
CA GLN A 536 -14.61 50.40 32.61
C GLN A 536 -15.88 49.52 32.58
N SER A 537 -16.03 48.57 33.51
CA SER A 537 -17.20 47.69 33.57
C SER A 537 -18.44 48.42 34.12
N GLU A 538 -19.63 47.99 33.67
CA GLU A 538 -20.88 48.47 34.25
C GLU A 538 -21.02 47.96 35.70
N PRO A 539 -21.38 48.82 36.68
CA PRO A 539 -21.55 48.40 38.06
C PRO A 539 -22.46 47.19 38.22
N ALA A 540 -23.56 47.10 37.48
CA ALA A 540 -24.54 46.02 37.56
C ALA A 540 -23.97 44.61 37.28
N VAL A 541 -22.86 44.48 36.55
CA VAL A 541 -22.20 43.20 36.25
C VAL A 541 -21.83 42.44 37.53
N TRP A 542 -21.47 43.17 38.58
CA TRP A 542 -21.00 42.61 39.84
C TRP A 542 -22.13 42.28 40.82
N ASN A 543 -23.40 42.49 40.43
CA ASN A 543 -24.54 42.33 41.33
C ASN A 543 -24.69 40.88 41.83
N CYS A 544 -24.33 39.90 41.01
CA CYS A 544 -24.32 38.48 41.37
C CYS A 544 -23.38 38.16 42.56
N MET A 545 -22.37 39.00 42.81
CA MET A 545 -21.46 38.85 43.95
C MET A 545 -22.14 39.18 45.28
N LEU A 546 -23.21 39.98 45.33
CA LEU A 546 -23.89 40.31 46.59
C LEU A 546 -24.64 39.14 47.24
N SER A 547 -24.97 38.13 46.46
CA SER A 547 -25.75 36.96 46.89
C SER A 547 -24.88 35.71 46.76
N VAL A 548 -23.90 35.58 47.66
CA VAL A 548 -22.94 34.46 47.69
C VAL A 548 -22.97 33.75 49.03
N ASP A 549 -22.80 32.44 49.00
CA ASP A 549 -22.60 31.62 50.20
C ASP A 549 -21.11 31.23 50.30
N LEU A 550 -20.45 31.69 51.37
CA LEU A 550 -19.01 31.59 51.55
C LEU A 550 -18.67 31.04 52.93
N ASP A 551 -17.69 30.14 52.97
CA ASP A 551 -17.11 29.69 54.24
C ASP A 551 -16.32 30.81 54.92
N ASN A 552 -16.23 30.75 56.25
CA ASN A 552 -15.52 31.74 57.08
C ASN A 552 -14.10 32.08 56.61
N GLY A 553 -13.40 31.14 55.96
CA GLY A 553 -12.04 31.34 55.45
C GLY A 553 -11.91 32.32 54.27
N MET A 554 -12.99 32.57 53.51
CA MET A 554 -12.97 33.47 52.35
C MET A 554 -13.62 34.83 52.60
N ILE A 555 -14.40 34.97 53.68
CA ILE A 555 -15.24 36.16 53.93
C ILE A 555 -14.42 37.44 53.90
N LEU A 556 -13.23 37.47 54.51
CA LEU A 556 -12.44 38.69 54.63
C LEU A 556 -11.78 39.10 53.32
N GLU A 557 -11.23 38.14 52.57
CA GLU A 557 -10.68 38.37 51.23
C GLU A 557 -11.76 38.87 50.27
N TYR A 558 -12.91 38.20 50.23
CA TYR A 558 -14.06 38.60 49.45
C TYR A 558 -14.60 39.98 49.85
N SER A 559 -14.71 40.26 51.16
CA SER A 559 -15.17 41.57 51.63
C SER A 559 -14.19 42.67 51.23
N THR A 560 -12.88 42.39 51.31
CA THR A 560 -11.84 43.32 50.85
C THR A 560 -11.96 43.60 49.36
N PHE A 561 -12.12 42.56 48.55
CA PHE A 561 -12.38 42.68 47.11
C PHE A 561 -13.60 43.58 46.83
N MET A 562 -14.74 43.30 47.45
CA MET A 562 -15.98 44.06 47.28
C MET A 562 -15.86 45.51 47.76
N PHE A 563 -15.08 45.74 48.83
CA PHE A 563 -14.80 47.09 49.33
C PHE A 563 -13.98 47.87 48.32
N VAL A 564 -12.85 47.33 47.85
CA VAL A 564 -12.00 48.00 46.85
C VAL A 564 -12.76 48.22 45.52
N LEU A 565 -13.55 47.23 45.10
CA LEU A 565 -14.43 47.31 43.94
C LEU A 565 -15.40 48.50 44.04
N SER A 566 -16.03 48.70 45.19
CA SER A 566 -16.98 49.80 45.42
C SER A 566 -16.39 51.20 45.24
N TYR A 567 -15.07 51.36 45.46
CA TYR A 567 -14.38 52.63 45.27
C TYR A 567 -13.89 52.85 43.85
N ASN A 568 -13.64 51.78 43.10
CA ASN A 568 -13.12 51.86 41.73
C ASN A 568 -14.22 51.86 40.65
N LEU A 569 -15.46 51.47 40.98
CA LEU A 569 -16.60 51.55 40.06
C LEU A 569 -17.26 52.95 40.04
N PRO A 570 -17.93 53.33 38.94
CA PRO A 570 -18.76 54.53 38.88
C PRO A 570 -19.81 54.58 40.01
N ARG A 571 -19.97 55.78 40.59
CA ARG A 571 -20.94 56.04 41.67
C ARG A 571 -22.36 55.67 41.21
N SER A 572 -22.96 54.72 41.91
CA SER A 572 -24.25 54.11 41.59
C SER A 572 -24.80 53.38 42.82
N ASP A 573 -26.09 53.04 42.80
CA ASP A 573 -26.73 52.21 43.83
C ASP A 573 -26.02 50.85 44.00
N TYR A 574 -25.57 50.26 42.90
CA TYR A 574 -24.76 49.04 42.89
C TYR A 574 -23.44 49.21 43.65
N SER A 575 -22.64 50.23 43.28
CA SER A 575 -21.35 50.49 43.95
C SER A 575 -21.52 50.72 45.45
N PHE A 576 -22.58 51.42 45.87
CA PHE A 576 -22.87 51.65 47.28
C PHE A 576 -23.34 50.36 47.97
N ALA A 577 -24.09 49.49 47.30
CA ALA A 577 -24.46 48.19 47.84
C ALA A 577 -23.22 47.30 48.07
N TYR A 578 -22.23 47.31 47.18
CA TYR A 578 -20.96 46.59 47.38
C TYR A 578 -20.18 47.11 48.59
N TYR A 579 -20.15 48.44 48.76
CA TYR A 579 -19.57 49.08 49.94
C TYR A 579 -20.31 48.67 51.22
N GLN A 580 -21.65 48.71 51.20
CA GLN A 580 -22.47 48.33 52.35
C GLN A 580 -22.27 46.87 52.74
N HIS A 581 -22.26 45.97 51.76
CA HIS A 581 -22.11 44.53 51.97
C HIS A 581 -20.75 44.17 52.58
N SER A 582 -19.68 44.83 52.14
CA SER A 582 -18.31 44.58 52.64
C SER A 582 -17.97 45.26 53.97
N PHE A 583 -18.71 46.29 54.38
CA PHE A 583 -18.32 47.14 55.50
C PHE A 583 -18.26 46.40 56.85
N LEU A 584 -19.30 45.64 57.19
CA LEU A 584 -19.40 45.03 58.51
C LEU A 584 -18.31 43.96 58.74
N PRO A 585 -18.08 43.00 57.82
CA PRO A 585 -17.00 42.02 57.98
C PRO A 585 -15.62 42.68 58.14
N ILE A 586 -15.33 43.73 57.35
CA ILE A 586 -14.07 44.48 57.46
C ILE A 586 -13.97 45.19 58.81
N TYR A 587 -15.05 45.84 59.26
CA TYR A 587 -15.08 46.53 60.54
C TYR A 587 -14.87 45.55 61.72
N GLU A 588 -15.51 44.38 61.67
CA GLU A 588 -15.36 43.34 62.69
C GLU A 588 -13.96 42.73 62.70
N ALA A 589 -13.38 42.45 61.53
CA ALA A 589 -12.00 42.00 61.42
C ALA A 589 -11.02 43.06 61.95
N THR A 590 -11.29 44.34 61.71
CA THR A 590 -10.50 45.46 62.25
C THR A 590 -10.63 45.56 63.77
N LEU A 591 -11.83 45.38 64.33
CA LEU A 591 -12.08 45.38 65.77
C LEU A 591 -11.37 44.21 66.47
N ALA A 592 -11.27 43.07 65.78
CA ALA A 592 -10.65 41.85 66.28
C ALA A 592 -9.14 41.73 65.96
N ASP A 593 -8.54 42.78 65.38
CA ASP A 593 -7.13 42.83 64.97
C ASP A 593 -6.70 41.71 63.99
N ARG A 594 -7.61 41.36 63.06
CA ARG A 594 -7.39 40.34 62.01
C ARG A 594 -7.32 40.94 60.60
N ILE A 595 -7.14 42.25 60.49
CA ILE A 595 -7.22 42.98 59.20
C ILE A 595 -5.85 43.23 58.56
N ASP A 596 -4.73 42.96 59.25
CA ASP A 596 -3.39 43.39 58.84
C ASP A 596 -3.04 43.04 57.39
N ASP A 597 -3.29 41.80 56.97
CA ASP A 597 -2.95 41.33 55.61
C ASP A 597 -3.77 42.03 54.51
N PHE A 598 -4.95 42.54 54.86
CA PHE A 598 -5.88 43.18 53.92
C PHE A 598 -5.87 44.71 54.02
N TRP A 599 -5.33 45.26 55.11
CA TRP A 599 -5.29 46.70 55.36
C TRP A 599 -4.54 47.51 54.30
N PRO A 600 -3.44 47.03 53.68
CA PRO A 600 -2.78 47.75 52.59
C PRO A 600 -3.69 48.08 51.40
N GLN A 601 -4.75 47.29 51.16
CA GLN A 601 -5.72 47.52 50.09
C GLN A 601 -6.85 48.46 50.54
N ILE A 602 -7.25 48.40 51.81
CA ILE A 602 -8.39 49.15 52.39
C ILE A 602 -7.97 50.54 52.90
N GLY A 603 -6.87 50.61 53.62
CA GLY A 603 -6.36 51.80 54.30
C GLY A 603 -6.19 53.02 53.39
N PRO A 604 -5.61 52.88 52.17
CA PRO A 604 -5.48 53.99 51.23
C PRO A 604 -6.80 54.61 50.77
N LEU A 605 -7.91 53.85 50.81
CA LEU A 605 -9.25 54.30 50.45
C LEU A 605 -9.97 55.00 51.62
N CYS A 606 -9.44 54.88 52.84
CA CYS A 606 -10.00 55.52 54.03
C CYS A 606 -9.46 56.95 54.18
N PRO A 607 -10.23 57.84 54.83
CA PRO A 607 -9.78 59.21 55.08
C PRO A 607 -8.58 59.24 56.02
N LYS A 608 -7.64 60.14 55.73
CA LYS A 608 -6.46 60.37 56.57
C LYS A 608 -6.75 61.47 57.60
N PRO A 609 -6.24 61.33 58.84
CA PRO A 609 -6.36 62.39 59.84
C PRO A 609 -5.61 63.65 59.40
N PHE A 610 -6.09 64.81 59.85
CA PHE A 610 -5.38 66.08 59.71
C PHE A 610 -4.13 66.09 60.60
N LEU A 611 -3.07 66.78 60.18
CA LEU A 611 -1.73 66.76 60.80
C LEU A 611 -1.77 66.70 62.35
N GLY A 612 -1.12 65.69 62.92
CA GLY A 612 -0.93 65.51 64.36
C GLY A 612 -1.98 64.64 65.09
N TRP A 613 -3.00 64.13 64.39
CA TRP A 613 -3.99 63.21 64.96
C TRP A 613 -3.74 61.78 64.46
N GLU A 614 -3.80 60.80 65.35
CA GLU A 614 -3.85 59.38 64.97
C GLU A 614 -5.29 58.88 65.15
N TRP A 615 -5.85 58.26 64.11
CA TRP A 615 -7.13 57.56 64.20
C TRP A 615 -6.86 56.06 64.20
N ASP A 616 -7.54 55.33 65.09
CA ASP A 616 -7.55 53.87 64.99
C ASP A 616 -8.23 53.45 63.68
N ARG A 617 -7.91 52.24 63.19
CA ARG A 617 -8.43 51.73 61.91
C ARG A 617 -9.98 51.65 61.88
N CYS A 618 -10.62 51.37 63.03
CA CYS A 618 -12.08 51.37 63.15
C CYS A 618 -12.68 52.79 63.03
N GLU A 619 -11.97 53.81 63.52
CA GLU A 619 -12.32 55.21 63.38
C GLU A 619 -12.14 55.68 61.94
N MET A 620 -11.07 55.27 61.26
CA MET A 620 -10.87 55.51 59.82
C MET A 620 -12.03 54.97 58.99
N LEU A 621 -12.46 53.72 59.22
CA LEU A 621 -13.62 53.13 58.53
C LEU A 621 -14.93 53.88 58.82
N ARG A 622 -15.19 54.22 60.10
CA ARG A 622 -16.41 54.95 60.49
C ARG A 622 -16.47 56.38 59.91
N LYS A 623 -15.33 57.07 59.83
CA LYS A 623 -15.24 58.39 59.21
C LYS A 623 -15.33 58.27 57.68
N GLY A 624 -14.70 57.24 57.09
CA GLY A 624 -14.84 56.93 55.66
C GLY A 624 -16.29 56.69 55.24
N PHE A 625 -17.07 56.00 56.08
CA PHE A 625 -18.52 55.88 55.89
C PHE A 625 -19.22 57.24 55.81
N ALA A 626 -18.97 58.14 56.78
CA ALA A 626 -19.60 59.45 56.81
C ALA A 626 -19.25 60.28 55.57
N GLU A 627 -18.00 60.20 55.09
CA GLU A 627 -17.56 60.87 53.87
C GLU A 627 -18.18 60.25 52.61
N ARG A 628 -18.23 58.92 52.51
CA ARG A 628 -18.81 58.24 51.36
C ARG A 628 -20.30 58.55 51.22
N VAL A 629 -21.06 58.46 52.31
CA VAL A 629 -22.50 58.81 52.35
C VAL A 629 -22.73 60.26 51.95
N PHE A 630 -21.90 61.19 52.47
CA PHE A 630 -21.98 62.61 52.13
C PHE A 630 -21.67 62.88 50.66
N ASN A 631 -20.54 62.39 50.17
CA ASN A 631 -20.07 62.61 48.79
C ASN A 631 -21.00 62.00 47.72
N GLU A 632 -21.78 60.98 48.08
CA GLU A 632 -22.78 60.35 47.21
C GLU A 632 -24.22 60.87 47.44
N ASN A 633 -24.43 61.89 48.29
CA ASN A 633 -25.76 62.45 48.58
C ASN A 633 -26.80 61.42 49.09
N ARG A 634 -26.37 60.42 49.85
CA ARG A 634 -27.23 59.32 50.35
C ARG A 634 -28.10 59.71 51.57
N GLY A 635 -27.71 60.78 52.27
CA GLY A 635 -28.37 61.27 53.48
C GLY A 635 -28.02 60.45 54.74
N PRO A 636 -28.00 61.08 55.94
CA PRO A 636 -27.53 60.43 57.16
C PRO A 636 -28.44 59.28 57.63
N LYS A 637 -29.72 59.27 57.21
CA LYS A 637 -30.69 58.24 57.59
C LYS A 637 -30.32 56.84 57.08
N ILE A 638 -29.50 56.74 56.02
CA ILE A 638 -29.04 55.44 55.48
C ILE A 638 -28.28 54.63 56.54
N ALA A 639 -27.61 55.30 57.48
CA ALA A 639 -26.87 54.67 58.56
C ALA A 639 -27.73 53.82 59.52
N LYS A 640 -29.04 54.09 59.60
CA LYS A 640 -29.93 53.41 60.58
C LYS A 640 -29.98 51.89 60.36
N ASN A 641 -29.94 51.45 59.10
CA ASN A 641 -30.04 50.06 58.69
C ASN A 641 -28.83 49.63 57.83
N PHE A 642 -27.69 50.31 58.00
CA PHE A 642 -26.52 50.08 57.15
C PHE A 642 -25.86 48.73 57.41
N THR A 643 -25.74 48.34 58.69
CA THR A 643 -25.25 47.02 59.11
C THR A 643 -26.28 46.28 59.96
N THR A 644 -26.07 45.00 60.24
CA THR A 644 -26.88 44.23 61.20
C THR A 644 -26.63 44.63 62.66
N LYS A 645 -25.56 45.41 62.95
CA LYS A 645 -25.22 45.87 64.32
C LYS A 645 -25.81 47.24 64.64
N SER A 646 -26.90 47.26 65.40
CA SER A 646 -27.57 48.49 65.85
C SER A 646 -26.64 49.48 66.57
N SER A 647 -25.70 48.99 67.40
CA SER A 647 -24.75 49.84 68.12
C SER A 647 -23.76 50.56 67.19
N LEU A 648 -23.31 49.89 66.13
CA LEU A 648 -22.46 50.47 65.09
C LEU A 648 -23.26 51.48 64.25
N ASN A 649 -24.47 51.12 63.81
CA ASN A 649 -25.37 52.01 63.07
C ASN A 649 -25.64 53.33 63.79
N LYS A 650 -25.84 53.31 65.13
CA LYS A 650 -25.97 54.54 65.94
C LYS A 650 -24.73 55.44 65.88
N LYS A 651 -23.52 54.84 65.91
CA LYS A 651 -22.24 55.60 65.79
C LYS A 651 -22.08 56.19 64.40
N LEU A 652 -22.36 55.39 63.36
CA LEU A 652 -22.32 55.81 61.96
C LEU A 652 -23.32 56.95 61.67
N TYR A 653 -24.55 56.86 62.19
CA TYR A 653 -25.57 57.90 62.04
C TYR A 653 -25.12 59.24 62.63
N LYS A 654 -24.58 59.23 63.87
CA LYS A 654 -24.08 60.46 64.50
C LYS A 654 -22.94 61.11 63.71
N LEU A 655 -22.04 60.30 63.16
CA LEU A 655 -20.92 60.79 62.35
C LEU A 655 -21.39 61.36 61.01
N ALA A 656 -22.30 60.68 60.31
CA ALA A 656 -22.89 61.16 59.06
C ALA A 656 -23.69 62.46 59.31
N GLU A 657 -24.56 62.49 60.33
CA GLU A 657 -25.33 63.69 60.69
C GLU A 657 -24.42 64.88 61.00
N LYS A 658 -23.33 64.66 61.75
CA LYS A 658 -22.33 65.69 62.00
C LYS A 658 -21.66 66.18 60.71
N LYS A 659 -21.31 65.30 59.77
CA LYS A 659 -20.72 65.68 58.47
C LYS A 659 -21.69 66.53 57.64
N TYR A 660 -22.97 66.14 57.56
CA TYR A 660 -24.02 66.88 56.84
C TYR A 660 -24.39 68.23 57.47
N ARG A 661 -24.19 68.39 58.79
CA ARG A 661 -24.41 69.69 59.46
C ARG A 661 -23.23 70.65 59.32
N ASN A 662 -22.04 70.13 59.06
CA ASN A 662 -20.78 70.87 59.07
C ASN A 662 -20.23 71.18 57.65
N ALA A 663 -20.91 70.72 56.61
CA ALA A 663 -20.62 71.00 55.20
C ALA A 663 -21.71 71.91 54.65
#